data_AF-A0A9P5LF70-F1
#
_entry.id   AF-A0A9P5LF70-F1
#
_cell.length_a   1.000
_cell.length_b   1.000
_cell.length_c   1.000
_cell.angle_alpha   90.00
_cell.angle_beta   90.00
_cell.angle_gamma   90.00
#
_symmetry.space_group_name_H-M   'P 1'
#
loop_
_entity.id
_entity.type
_entity.pdbx_description
1 polymer ?
#
loop_
_entity_poly.entity_id
_entity_poly.type
_entity_poly.pdbx_seq_one_letter_code
_entity_poly.pdbx_strand_id
1 'polypeptide(L)'
;MDPSSIVTASLSLTGGIAKASLVLSQFVHDCRAAADDVDAICHEMQLLTAVLDTLSRSISRQRDDPLSEALVLQVSNTISGCAVVVEEIEQTIEEYGHDGVWISAKWAMFGKDDIHKLHEGLEVYTMALSIGLHAISLNTGEEIQGDTDMIQSYIEALRLNRDEVLARVNSIGERGPSVRNQTRLDQWIEQMAVLSSYAESTYKDTVVDHEEPAMNQTSPSLAPVQEEIPVTEEQSTSPSLPTAPDLSDLSPATSEELDESVTDPLEHISPVVRHPSTDNTSANGNAGVSVAREPPLPSPASTPSSPMIMAKVLYDFSAQQENELSILAGELVEIVEKKNSAYLAKVGDCLDWKPTLPEVADPKMDNSWEKGDPTPGAPVQHLPAPPYDAQQSLNKTTGGSSQRAMLPRNFASIRWLVALCAVSITASWLFKLGAVFDTPLTTSPHELHHVLKRFEDSLQQCKSLKTFPSRLDPQNRTVNPRWNRVSGQQRPVVLTNATFFDGTSVYPEPMDITFEKGLITRLAPTASSLTSAGFNALFEIYNVHLRFVTPGLVDMHSHHSLGVWPDTGGANDDVNEMQTEWGPMTPFVRVLDGLKAYDEAFMLIASGGITSSLILPGSANIMGGEGFAVKNARNSGEHREYVVEETLLEYGVPEEQRVRYMKLACGENPKDVYGHTRMGNAWILRAHLAKARELLTRQDDYCLAASVASTSSRSTQHDFVKAAGKFPAIPELESTVALLRGRVAFHNHCYLPEDMETMIRVTSEQDIKIKAFHHAIEAWQVPHMLKRKAENITIATFAEFSLYKWEAYSPSLAAGKILNDHGIPVAFKSDHGIAETNAKYLAYQAGVAHAFRLPEDKALQSITSIPAKALDLDYRIGYALPGYDADIVVWDSHPLAIGATPLQVFIDGVPQLESSKVKRSMGTTFKDPPSPSSGVPMVPPMRSLTTVTASLGMTEIVLSPDTGNGLIEPTRDAMKPENINFAKYGVQLQGKAFSRARMGGITRAVSPPTCMGGFLLGSDVGLHITLDSSAKLTYGTIGNSIAKLRKLITDGHGFLNATVFGEVATGKLPLIIHANNHWDIQQVIAVKMDFPSTKLVILGGAEAPLLSQQTIASMPWPWKLVGQQSMLGSTMLRQSV
;
A
#
# COMPACT_ATOMS: atom_id res chain seq x y z
N MET A 1 30.56 31.14 -15.38
CA MET A 1 31.94 30.78 -15.82
C MET A 1 31.89 30.31 -17.27
N ASP A 2 33.01 30.06 -17.95
CA ASP A 2 32.96 29.35 -19.24
C ASP A 2 32.93 27.82 -19.03
N PRO A 3 32.48 27.01 -20.00
CA PRO A 3 32.42 25.55 -19.86
C PRO A 3 33.80 24.91 -19.65
N SER A 4 34.85 25.50 -20.24
CA SER A 4 36.26 25.11 -20.01
C SER A 4 36.72 25.28 -18.55
N SER A 5 36.10 26.17 -17.78
CA SER A 5 36.35 26.34 -16.35
C SER A 5 35.86 25.12 -15.56
N ILE A 6 34.72 24.52 -15.95
CA ILE A 6 34.22 23.27 -15.34
C ILE A 6 35.15 22.11 -15.67
N VAL A 7 35.53 21.95 -16.95
CA VAL A 7 36.52 20.95 -17.39
C VAL A 7 37.83 21.06 -16.59
N THR A 8 38.34 22.29 -16.39
CA THR A 8 39.55 22.55 -15.61
C THR A 8 39.36 22.23 -14.13
N ALA A 9 38.20 22.57 -13.54
CA ALA A 9 37.90 22.29 -12.14
C ALA A 9 37.74 20.79 -11.88
N SER A 10 37.05 20.04 -12.75
CA SER A 10 36.94 18.58 -12.68
C SER A 10 38.31 17.92 -12.72
N LEU A 11 39.18 18.28 -13.67
CA LEU A 11 40.53 17.74 -13.77
C LEU A 11 41.40 18.07 -12.53
N SER A 12 41.26 19.29 -11.99
CA SER A 12 41.97 19.70 -10.77
C SER A 12 41.51 18.91 -9.55
N LEU A 13 40.20 18.67 -9.43
CA LEU A 13 39.61 17.89 -8.33
C LEU A 13 39.99 16.40 -8.44
N THR A 14 39.96 15.80 -9.64
CA THR A 14 40.47 14.44 -9.87
C THR A 14 41.93 14.29 -9.44
N GLY A 15 42.77 15.31 -9.68
CA GLY A 15 44.14 15.35 -9.16
C GLY A 15 44.23 15.41 -7.62
N GLY A 16 43.33 16.15 -6.98
CA GLY A 16 43.20 16.19 -5.52
C GLY A 16 42.74 14.84 -4.93
N ILE A 17 41.73 14.21 -5.54
CA ILE A 17 41.24 12.88 -5.14
C ILE A 17 42.34 11.82 -5.23
N ALA A 18 43.14 11.84 -6.30
CA ALA A 18 44.28 10.92 -6.45
C ALA A 18 45.37 11.14 -5.37
N LYS A 19 45.58 12.38 -4.92
CA LYS A 19 46.48 12.71 -3.80
C LYS A 19 45.92 12.20 -2.47
N ALA A 20 44.64 12.48 -2.18
CA ALA A 20 43.96 12.06 -0.97
C ALA A 20 43.91 10.53 -0.85
N SER A 21 43.59 9.82 -1.94
CA SER A 21 43.60 8.35 -2.01
C SER A 21 44.94 7.74 -1.65
N LEU A 22 46.06 8.41 -1.99
CA LEU A 22 47.41 7.97 -1.66
C LEU A 22 47.73 8.19 -0.16
N VAL A 23 47.28 9.30 0.42
CA VAL A 23 47.39 9.59 1.86
C VAL A 23 46.56 8.59 2.68
N LEU A 24 45.31 8.35 2.29
CA LEU A 24 44.40 7.35 2.86
C LEU A 24 45.01 5.94 2.80
N SER A 25 45.58 5.55 1.65
CA SER A 25 46.24 4.24 1.48
C SER A 25 47.44 4.05 2.41
N GLN A 26 48.25 5.10 2.62
CA GLN A 26 49.34 5.06 3.59
C GLN A 26 48.82 5.01 5.03
N PHE A 27 47.78 5.78 5.36
CA PHE A 27 47.18 5.76 6.68
C PHE A 27 46.60 4.39 7.06
N VAL A 28 45.97 3.67 6.12
CA VAL A 28 45.48 2.29 6.37
C VAL A 28 46.63 1.29 6.59
N HIS A 29 47.81 1.52 5.99
CA HIS A 29 49.00 0.72 6.29
C HIS A 29 49.42 0.88 7.76
N ASP A 30 49.42 2.11 8.27
CA ASP A 30 49.90 2.45 9.62
C ASP A 30 48.80 2.31 10.71
N CYS A 31 47.53 2.42 10.33
CA CYS A 31 46.36 2.24 11.18
C CYS A 31 45.37 1.22 10.59
N ARG A 32 45.67 -0.07 10.73
CA ARG A 32 44.79 -1.15 10.23
C ARG A 32 43.37 -1.16 10.79
N ALA A 33 43.12 -0.48 11.92
CA ALA A 33 41.79 -0.33 12.49
C ALA A 33 40.88 0.63 11.69
N ALA A 34 41.47 1.45 10.82
CA ALA A 34 40.76 2.37 9.93
C ALA A 34 40.43 1.75 8.56
N ALA A 35 40.81 0.49 8.29
CA ALA A 35 40.73 -0.10 6.96
C ALA A 35 39.32 -0.03 6.39
N ASP A 36 38.33 -0.59 7.08
CA ASP A 36 36.94 -0.66 6.60
C ASP A 36 36.28 0.74 6.49
N ASP A 37 36.66 1.68 7.38
CA ASP A 37 36.17 3.06 7.40
C ASP A 37 36.71 3.87 6.20
N VAL A 38 37.95 3.60 5.80
CA VAL A 38 38.64 4.28 4.69
C VAL A 38 38.34 3.61 3.34
N ASP A 39 38.12 2.30 3.28
CA ASP A 39 37.77 1.60 2.03
C ASP A 39 36.48 2.18 1.43
N ALA A 40 35.50 2.53 2.28
CA ALA A 40 34.27 3.21 1.89
C ALA A 40 34.54 4.60 1.26
N ILE A 41 35.34 5.46 1.89
CA ILE A 41 35.60 6.81 1.36
C ILE A 41 36.51 6.80 0.13
N CYS A 42 37.41 5.82 0.02
CA CYS A 42 38.16 5.52 -1.19
C CYS A 42 37.24 5.08 -2.34
N HIS A 43 36.20 4.27 -2.06
CA HIS A 43 35.22 3.88 -3.06
C HIS A 43 34.42 5.09 -3.56
N GLU A 44 33.90 5.92 -2.66
CA GLU A 44 33.14 7.12 -3.02
C GLU A 44 33.99 8.13 -3.80
N MET A 45 35.28 8.27 -3.46
CA MET A 45 36.26 9.01 -4.26
C MET A 45 36.47 8.46 -5.68
N GLN A 46 36.42 7.14 -5.88
CA GLN A 46 36.48 6.54 -7.22
C GLN A 46 35.21 6.84 -8.02
N LEU A 47 34.03 6.78 -7.40
CA LEU A 47 32.76 7.11 -8.05
C LEU A 47 32.71 8.59 -8.46
N LEU A 48 33.08 9.49 -7.55
CA LEU A 48 33.23 10.91 -7.82
C LEU A 48 34.19 11.17 -8.99
N THR A 49 35.31 10.45 -9.06
CA THR A 49 36.26 10.56 -10.18
C THR A 49 35.63 10.18 -11.53
N ALA A 50 34.86 9.09 -11.59
CA ALA A 50 34.18 8.66 -12.81
C ALA A 50 33.10 9.66 -13.28
N VAL A 51 32.36 10.25 -12.34
CA VAL A 51 31.37 11.30 -12.60
C VAL A 51 32.06 12.58 -13.13
N LEU A 52 33.16 13.01 -12.50
CA LEU A 52 33.92 14.20 -12.90
C LEU A 52 34.56 14.07 -14.29
N ASP A 53 35.10 12.90 -14.63
CA ASP A 53 35.67 12.65 -15.96
C ASP A 53 34.58 12.57 -17.04
N THR A 54 33.45 11.92 -16.75
CA THR A 54 32.31 11.86 -17.70
C THR A 54 31.70 13.25 -17.92
N LEU A 55 31.55 14.04 -16.86
CA LEU A 55 31.17 15.46 -16.91
C LEU A 55 32.16 16.31 -17.73
N SER A 56 33.45 16.11 -17.52
CA SER A 56 34.53 16.77 -18.28
C SER A 56 34.48 16.42 -19.77
N ARG A 57 34.25 15.14 -20.11
CA ARG A 57 34.08 14.65 -21.48
C ARG A 57 32.83 15.24 -22.15
N SER A 58 31.66 15.17 -21.52
CA SER A 58 30.40 15.67 -22.10
C SER A 58 30.48 17.18 -22.39
N ILE A 59 30.99 17.98 -21.45
CA ILE A 59 31.19 19.42 -21.65
C ILE A 59 32.24 19.70 -22.74
N SER A 60 33.28 18.87 -22.87
CA SER A 60 34.31 19.00 -23.93
C SER A 60 33.83 18.56 -25.32
N ARG A 61 32.75 17.78 -25.43
CA ARG A 61 32.14 17.37 -26.71
C ARG A 61 31.21 18.44 -27.29
N GLN A 62 30.61 19.27 -26.44
CA GLN A 62 29.64 20.32 -26.80
C GLN A 62 30.26 21.41 -27.68
N ARG A 63 29.75 21.62 -28.91
CA ARG A 63 30.35 22.53 -29.90
C ARG A 63 29.58 23.80 -30.24
N ASP A 64 28.25 23.73 -30.33
CA ASP A 64 27.47 24.80 -31.00
C ASP A 64 26.31 25.40 -30.17
N ASP A 65 25.90 24.79 -29.05
CA ASP A 65 24.87 25.31 -28.14
C ASP A 65 25.41 25.54 -26.71
N PRO A 66 25.16 26.71 -26.07
CA PRO A 66 25.67 27.02 -24.73
C PRO A 66 24.82 26.46 -23.59
N LEU A 67 25.46 25.92 -22.56
CA LEU A 67 24.79 25.57 -21.29
C LEU A 67 24.23 26.82 -20.60
N SER A 68 23.10 26.66 -19.89
CA SER A 68 22.52 27.76 -19.11
C SER A 68 23.46 28.19 -17.97
N GLU A 69 23.58 29.50 -17.76
CA GLU A 69 24.53 30.05 -16.77
C GLU A 69 24.22 29.58 -15.34
N ALA A 70 22.95 29.33 -15.02
CA ALA A 70 22.54 28.75 -13.75
C ALA A 70 23.07 27.31 -13.54
N LEU A 71 22.97 26.45 -14.57
CA LEU A 71 23.49 25.07 -14.52
C LEU A 71 25.02 25.06 -14.42
N VAL A 72 25.69 25.93 -15.18
CA VAL A 72 27.15 26.14 -15.12
C VAL A 72 27.59 26.60 -13.72
N LEU A 73 26.86 27.55 -13.11
CA LEU A 73 27.15 28.03 -11.76
C LEU A 73 26.91 26.94 -10.71
N GLN A 74 25.80 26.21 -10.81
CA GLN A 74 25.46 25.13 -9.89
C GLN A 74 26.52 24.02 -9.92
N VAL A 75 26.82 23.46 -11.09
CA VAL A 75 27.83 22.41 -11.25
C VAL A 75 29.20 22.87 -10.76
N SER A 76 29.63 24.09 -11.09
CA SER A 76 30.91 24.62 -10.61
C SER A 76 30.97 24.83 -9.09
N ASN A 77 29.87 25.23 -8.46
CA ASN A 77 29.78 25.36 -7.00
C ASN A 77 29.84 23.97 -6.34
N THR A 78 29.16 22.97 -6.91
CA THR A 78 29.21 21.58 -6.42
C THR A 78 30.62 20.99 -6.52
N ILE A 79 31.35 21.20 -7.63
CA ILE A 79 32.77 20.79 -7.77
C ILE A 79 33.65 21.49 -6.72
N SER A 80 33.41 22.78 -6.46
CA SER A 80 34.17 23.51 -5.42
C SER A 80 33.86 22.98 -4.01
N GLY A 81 32.61 22.57 -3.75
CA GLY A 81 32.23 21.91 -2.49
C GLY A 81 32.92 20.55 -2.31
N CYS A 82 32.99 19.73 -3.36
CA CYS A 82 33.75 18.48 -3.35
C CYS A 82 35.22 18.71 -2.99
N ALA A 83 35.85 19.73 -3.59
CA ALA A 83 37.26 20.02 -3.36
C ALA A 83 37.58 20.35 -1.90
N VAL A 84 36.70 21.09 -1.22
CA VAL A 84 36.83 21.36 0.22
C VAL A 84 36.72 20.08 1.03
N VAL A 85 35.73 19.22 0.77
CA VAL A 85 35.57 17.94 1.50
C VAL A 85 36.77 17.01 1.27
N VAL A 86 37.30 16.94 0.05
CA VAL A 86 38.51 16.14 -0.25
C VAL A 86 39.74 16.69 0.49
N GLU A 87 39.89 18.00 0.63
CA GLU A 87 40.96 18.61 1.43
C GLU A 87 40.77 18.40 2.94
N GLU A 88 39.54 18.49 3.45
CA GLU A 88 39.20 18.19 4.85
C GLU A 88 39.45 16.71 5.19
N ILE A 89 39.25 15.78 4.24
CA ILE A 89 39.62 14.37 4.38
C ILE A 89 41.14 14.21 4.52
N GLU A 90 41.95 14.89 3.70
CA GLU A 90 43.41 14.87 3.87
C GLU A 90 43.84 15.41 5.24
N GLN A 91 43.30 16.57 5.66
CA GLN A 91 43.64 17.20 6.93
C GLN A 91 43.24 16.34 8.14
N THR A 92 42.07 15.71 8.10
CA THR A 92 41.59 14.79 9.15
C THR A 92 42.53 13.59 9.31
N ILE A 93 43.00 13.03 8.18
CA ILE A 93 43.94 11.89 8.19
C ILE A 93 45.34 12.31 8.68
N GLU A 94 45.81 13.51 8.35
CA GLU A 94 47.07 14.04 8.89
C GLU A 94 46.99 14.29 10.42
N GLU A 95 45.88 14.84 10.94
CA GLU A 95 45.68 15.05 12.38
C GLU A 95 45.76 13.74 13.19
N TYR A 96 45.12 12.68 12.70
CA TYR A 96 45.16 11.38 13.37
C TYR A 96 46.45 10.59 13.09
N GLY A 97 47.17 10.87 12.00
CA GLY A 97 48.33 10.10 11.52
C GLY A 97 49.63 10.22 12.32
N HIS A 98 49.85 11.31 13.05
CA HIS A 98 51.18 11.60 13.63
C HIS A 98 51.55 10.82 14.92
N ASP A 99 50.59 10.22 15.62
CA ASP A 99 50.80 9.66 16.96
C ASP A 99 51.06 8.13 16.95
N GLY A 100 52.22 7.72 16.40
CA GLY A 100 52.57 6.31 16.09
C GLY A 100 52.63 5.29 17.25
N VAL A 101 52.17 5.64 18.45
CA VAL A 101 51.95 4.72 19.60
C VAL A 101 50.46 4.62 19.99
N TRP A 102 49.63 5.60 19.59
CA TRP A 102 48.22 5.71 19.99
C TRP A 102 47.24 5.91 18.82
N ILE A 103 47.72 6.01 17.58
CA ILE A 103 46.96 6.20 16.33
C ILE A 103 45.64 5.41 16.28
N SER A 104 45.67 4.08 16.46
CA SER A 104 44.47 3.23 16.41
C SER A 104 43.51 3.42 17.59
N ALA A 105 43.99 3.94 18.72
CA ALA A 105 43.14 4.26 19.86
C ALA A 105 42.45 5.63 19.69
N LYS A 106 43.14 6.63 19.11
CA LYS A 106 42.52 7.90 18.72
C LYS A 106 41.46 7.69 17.63
N TRP A 107 41.79 6.89 16.60
CA TRP A 107 40.86 6.58 15.51
C TRP A 107 39.54 5.99 16.02
N ALA A 108 39.64 4.94 16.85
CA ALA A 108 38.48 4.23 17.39
C ALA A 108 37.70 5.00 18.48
N MET A 109 38.12 6.22 18.84
CA MET A 109 37.38 7.09 19.77
C MET A 109 36.80 8.35 19.12
N PHE A 110 37.35 8.81 17.99
CA PHE A 110 36.94 10.07 17.34
C PHE A 110 37.03 9.98 15.80
N GLY A 111 38.18 9.56 15.26
CA GLY A 111 38.46 9.62 13.82
C GLY A 111 37.48 8.86 12.93
N LYS A 112 36.92 7.73 13.38
CA LYS A 112 35.85 7.03 12.64
C LYS A 112 34.62 7.91 12.42
N ASP A 113 34.13 8.56 13.48
CA ASP A 113 32.92 9.39 13.40
C ASP A 113 33.15 10.66 12.58
N ASP A 114 34.38 11.19 12.57
CA ASP A 114 34.75 12.34 11.75
C ASP A 114 34.87 11.99 10.26
N ILE A 115 35.51 10.86 9.93
CA ILE A 115 35.57 10.38 8.54
C ILE A 115 34.21 9.96 7.99
N HIS A 116 33.32 9.43 8.84
CA HIS A 116 31.97 9.06 8.41
C HIS A 116 31.14 10.27 7.96
N LYS A 117 31.21 11.40 8.69
CA LYS A 117 30.56 12.68 8.29
C LYS A 117 31.11 13.21 6.95
N LEU A 118 32.41 13.06 6.73
CA LEU A 118 33.07 13.47 5.48
C LEU A 118 32.67 12.55 4.31
N HIS A 119 32.45 11.25 4.55
CA HIS A 119 31.85 10.33 3.58
C HIS A 119 30.42 10.74 3.23
N GLU A 120 29.55 10.95 4.22
CA GLU A 120 28.16 11.42 3.99
C GLU A 120 28.14 12.74 3.18
N GLY A 121 29.06 13.66 3.49
CA GLY A 121 29.22 14.90 2.74
C GLY A 121 29.66 14.68 1.29
N LEU A 122 30.60 13.75 1.06
CA LEU A 122 31.10 13.43 -0.28
C LEU A 122 30.02 12.77 -1.15
N GLU A 123 29.29 11.79 -0.61
CA GLU A 123 28.19 11.08 -1.26
C GLU A 123 27.08 12.04 -1.75
N VAL A 124 26.70 13.01 -0.91
CA VAL A 124 25.75 14.07 -1.29
C VAL A 124 26.24 14.90 -2.47
N TYR A 125 27.54 15.23 -2.53
CA TYR A 125 28.11 15.97 -3.64
C TYR A 125 28.28 15.12 -4.92
N THR A 126 28.68 13.85 -4.82
CA THR A 126 28.74 12.92 -5.97
C THR A 126 27.37 12.75 -6.61
N MET A 127 26.32 12.56 -5.79
CA MET A 127 24.94 12.48 -6.27
C MET A 127 24.51 13.80 -6.94
N ALA A 128 24.85 14.96 -6.36
CA ALA A 128 24.54 16.26 -6.96
C ALA A 128 25.24 16.48 -8.31
N LEU A 129 26.50 16.04 -8.47
CA LEU A 129 27.20 16.08 -9.76
C LEU A 129 26.64 15.08 -10.76
N SER A 130 26.20 13.90 -10.31
CA SER A 130 25.55 12.90 -11.16
C SER A 130 24.22 13.41 -11.73
N ILE A 131 23.45 14.17 -10.93
CA ILE A 131 22.24 14.87 -11.40
C ILE A 131 22.61 16.01 -12.37
N GLY A 132 23.68 16.77 -12.07
CA GLY A 132 24.20 17.79 -12.99
C GLY A 132 24.64 17.23 -14.34
N LEU A 133 25.23 16.04 -14.36
CA LEU A 133 25.64 15.32 -15.57
C LEU A 133 24.42 14.89 -16.41
N HIS A 134 23.37 14.31 -15.80
CA HIS A 134 22.13 14.00 -16.52
C HIS A 134 21.49 15.28 -17.08
N ALA A 135 21.44 16.38 -16.32
CA ALA A 135 20.91 17.66 -16.78
C ALA A 135 21.68 18.24 -17.98
N ILE A 136 22.99 18.01 -18.07
CA ILE A 136 23.82 18.37 -19.23
C ILE A 136 23.57 17.44 -20.42
N SER A 137 23.43 16.13 -20.19
CA SER A 137 23.14 15.13 -21.22
C SER A 137 21.75 15.36 -21.85
N LEU A 138 20.75 15.69 -21.04
CA LEU A 138 19.43 16.15 -21.46
C LEU A 138 19.50 17.43 -22.31
N ASN A 139 20.32 18.41 -21.91
CA ASN A 139 20.44 19.68 -22.62
C ASN A 139 21.31 19.60 -23.89
N THR A 140 22.08 18.52 -24.08
CA THR A 140 22.81 18.23 -25.33
C THR A 140 22.07 17.27 -26.25
N GLY A 141 21.02 16.60 -25.75
CA GLY A 141 20.25 15.59 -26.49
C GLY A 141 20.93 14.21 -26.54
N GLU A 142 22.04 14.01 -25.84
CA GLU A 142 22.82 12.76 -25.80
C GLU A 142 22.34 11.80 -24.69
N GLU A 143 21.05 11.81 -24.34
CA GLU A 143 20.43 11.12 -23.19
C GLU A 143 20.84 9.62 -23.11
N ILE A 144 20.72 8.90 -24.22
CA ILE A 144 21.08 7.47 -24.31
C ILE A 144 22.61 7.25 -24.19
N GLN A 145 23.41 8.20 -24.65
CA GLN A 145 24.86 8.04 -24.79
C GLN A 145 25.61 8.43 -23.51
N GLY A 146 25.11 9.43 -22.76
CA GLY A 146 25.62 9.78 -21.43
C GLY A 146 25.44 8.65 -20.41
N ASP A 147 24.25 8.03 -20.39
CA ASP A 147 23.95 6.88 -19.53
C ASP A 147 24.80 5.65 -19.91
N THR A 148 25.02 5.44 -21.21
CA THR A 148 25.87 4.36 -21.73
C THR A 148 27.35 4.57 -21.38
N ASP A 149 27.90 5.79 -21.54
CA ASP A 149 29.27 6.16 -21.12
C ASP A 149 29.43 6.01 -19.59
N MET A 150 28.42 6.40 -18.79
CA MET A 150 28.43 6.20 -17.34
C MET A 150 28.47 4.72 -16.97
N ILE A 151 27.54 3.90 -17.48
CA ILE A 151 27.48 2.46 -17.21
C ILE A 151 28.81 1.78 -17.60
N GLN A 152 29.42 2.18 -18.72
CA GLN A 152 30.72 1.69 -19.13
C GLN A 152 31.84 2.05 -18.13
N SER A 153 31.85 3.29 -17.60
CA SER A 153 32.80 3.71 -16.56
C SER A 153 32.61 2.99 -15.22
N TYR A 154 31.36 2.71 -14.80
CA TYR A 154 31.09 1.86 -13.63
C TYR A 154 31.60 0.43 -13.84
N ILE A 155 31.45 -0.13 -15.06
CA ILE A 155 31.98 -1.45 -15.42
C ILE A 155 33.52 -1.45 -15.42
N GLU A 156 34.18 -0.36 -15.81
CA GLU A 156 35.65 -0.25 -15.73
C GLU A 156 36.17 -0.03 -14.30
N ALA A 157 35.47 0.73 -13.46
CA ALA A 157 35.77 0.84 -12.03
C ALA A 157 35.60 -0.51 -11.29
N LEU A 158 34.57 -1.28 -11.65
CA LEU A 158 34.37 -2.64 -11.16
C LEU A 158 35.45 -3.62 -11.68
N ARG A 159 35.93 -3.45 -12.93
CA ARG A 159 37.11 -4.17 -13.45
C ARG A 159 38.36 -3.90 -12.62
N LEU A 160 38.67 -2.62 -12.36
CA LEU A 160 39.85 -2.22 -11.60
C LEU A 160 39.82 -2.79 -10.17
N ASN A 161 38.71 -2.62 -9.45
CA ASN A 161 38.54 -3.20 -8.12
C ASN A 161 38.60 -4.74 -8.14
N ARG A 162 38.01 -5.41 -9.14
CA ARG A 162 38.13 -6.87 -9.32
C ARG A 162 39.59 -7.29 -9.50
N ASP A 163 40.34 -6.60 -10.35
CA ASP A 163 41.71 -6.99 -10.70
C ASP A 163 42.71 -6.65 -9.59
N GLU A 164 42.47 -5.59 -8.81
CA GLU A 164 43.23 -5.30 -7.58
C GLU A 164 42.91 -6.31 -6.45
N VAL A 165 41.65 -6.71 -6.27
CA VAL A 165 41.26 -7.79 -5.36
C VAL A 165 41.90 -9.11 -5.77
N LEU A 166 41.90 -9.45 -7.06
CA LEU A 166 42.59 -10.64 -7.59
C LEU A 166 44.10 -10.56 -7.38
N ALA A 167 44.73 -9.39 -7.56
CA ALA A 167 46.15 -9.19 -7.27
C ALA A 167 46.47 -9.37 -5.77
N ARG A 168 45.66 -8.78 -4.87
CA ARG A 168 45.75 -9.00 -3.42
C ARG A 168 45.62 -10.49 -3.08
N VAL A 169 44.59 -11.18 -3.60
CA VAL A 169 44.34 -12.61 -3.38
C VAL A 169 45.52 -13.48 -3.85
N ASN A 170 46.04 -13.23 -5.05
CA ASN A 170 47.21 -13.95 -5.57
C ASN A 170 48.47 -13.70 -4.72
N SER A 171 48.71 -12.46 -4.28
CA SER A 171 49.85 -12.12 -3.40
C SER A 171 49.81 -12.79 -2.02
N ILE A 172 48.62 -13.19 -1.57
CA ILE A 172 48.41 -13.98 -0.34
C ILE A 172 48.72 -15.46 -0.60
N GLY A 173 48.37 -15.98 -1.78
CA GLY A 173 48.67 -17.35 -2.20
C GLY A 173 50.17 -17.68 -2.27
N GLU A 174 51.02 -16.71 -2.62
CA GLU A 174 52.48 -16.92 -2.72
C GLU A 174 53.22 -17.03 -1.38
N ARG A 175 52.56 -16.77 -0.23
CA ARG A 175 53.24 -16.58 1.08
C ARG A 175 52.97 -17.62 2.17
N GLY A 176 52.18 -18.67 1.94
CA GLY A 176 51.90 -19.68 2.99
C GLY A 176 51.31 -21.01 2.51
N PRO A 177 51.56 -22.15 3.20
CA PRO A 177 51.32 -23.47 2.62
C PRO A 177 49.92 -24.08 2.83
N SER A 178 49.43 -24.67 1.74
CA SER A 178 48.58 -25.86 1.62
C SER A 178 47.13 -25.88 2.14
N VAL A 179 46.21 -25.87 1.16
CA VAL A 179 45.08 -26.80 1.01
C VAL A 179 44.06 -26.90 2.18
N ARG A 180 43.00 -26.08 2.08
CA ARG A 180 41.62 -26.61 2.24
C ARG A 180 40.49 -25.80 1.58
N ASN A 181 40.69 -24.49 1.37
CA ASN A 181 39.67 -23.60 0.79
C ASN A 181 39.88 -23.23 -0.69
N GLN A 182 41.00 -23.64 -1.30
CA GLN A 182 41.42 -23.17 -2.63
C GLN A 182 40.35 -23.43 -3.70
N THR A 183 39.86 -24.67 -3.82
CA THR A 183 38.75 -25.05 -4.73
C THR A 183 37.46 -24.23 -4.54
N ARG A 184 37.22 -23.69 -3.34
CA ARG A 184 36.04 -22.87 -3.03
C ARG A 184 36.24 -21.39 -3.41
N LEU A 185 37.49 -20.93 -3.45
CA LEU A 185 37.92 -19.64 -3.97
C LEU A 185 37.96 -19.68 -5.50
N ASP A 186 38.50 -20.74 -6.08
CA ASP A 186 38.53 -21.00 -7.53
C ASP A 186 37.10 -20.98 -8.10
N GLN A 187 36.15 -21.68 -7.46
CA GLN A 187 34.72 -21.65 -7.80
C GLN A 187 34.08 -20.26 -7.67
N TRP A 188 34.53 -19.44 -6.72
CA TRP A 188 34.03 -18.07 -6.56
C TRP A 188 34.55 -17.16 -7.68
N ILE A 189 35.81 -17.34 -8.08
CA ILE A 189 36.43 -16.63 -9.21
C ILE A 189 35.76 -17.04 -10.53
N GLU A 190 35.46 -18.34 -10.74
CA GLU A 190 34.66 -18.79 -11.89
C GLU A 190 33.26 -18.17 -11.89
N GLN A 191 32.54 -18.16 -10.75
CA GLN A 191 31.20 -17.58 -10.68
C GLN A 191 31.19 -16.07 -10.94
N MET A 192 32.16 -15.33 -10.41
CA MET A 192 32.31 -13.89 -10.68
C MET A 192 32.72 -13.61 -12.14
N ALA A 193 33.56 -14.46 -12.74
CA ALA A 193 33.90 -14.36 -14.17
C ALA A 193 32.69 -14.64 -15.07
N VAL A 194 31.87 -15.65 -14.74
CA VAL A 194 30.63 -15.96 -15.46
C VAL A 194 29.64 -14.80 -15.37
N LEU A 195 29.39 -14.26 -14.16
CA LEU A 195 28.51 -13.10 -13.97
C LEU A 195 29.02 -11.86 -14.72
N SER A 196 30.33 -11.59 -14.70
CA SER A 196 30.95 -10.52 -15.49
C SER A 196 30.74 -10.71 -17.00
N SER A 197 30.93 -11.94 -17.51
CA SER A 197 30.73 -12.23 -18.94
C SER A 197 29.26 -12.13 -19.37
N TYR A 198 28.33 -12.48 -18.48
CA TYR A 198 26.89 -12.37 -18.71
C TYR A 198 26.45 -10.90 -18.81
N ALA A 199 26.97 -10.04 -17.92
CA ALA A 199 26.79 -8.59 -18.02
C ALA A 199 27.35 -8.02 -19.33
N GLU A 200 28.57 -8.41 -19.73
CA GLU A 200 29.16 -7.98 -21.00
C GLU A 200 28.38 -8.44 -22.23
N SER A 201 27.83 -9.67 -22.23
CA SER A 201 26.96 -10.14 -23.33
C SER A 201 25.64 -9.36 -23.39
N THR A 202 25.00 -9.13 -22.24
CA THR A 202 23.72 -8.40 -22.17
C THR A 202 23.87 -6.95 -22.64
N TYR A 203 25.01 -6.31 -22.34
CA TYR A 203 25.35 -4.97 -22.81
C TYR A 203 25.64 -4.93 -24.32
N LYS A 204 26.40 -5.91 -24.85
CA LYS A 204 26.66 -6.01 -26.30
C LYS A 204 25.40 -6.32 -27.13
N ASP A 205 24.47 -7.09 -26.60
CA ASP A 205 23.21 -7.42 -27.26
C ASP A 205 22.18 -6.26 -27.20
N THR A 206 22.47 -5.16 -26.49
CA THR A 206 21.57 -3.99 -26.37
C THR A 206 22.07 -2.70 -27.05
N VAL A 207 23.37 -2.60 -27.38
CA VAL A 207 23.90 -1.49 -28.19
C VAL A 207 23.83 -1.86 -29.68
N VAL A 208 22.90 -1.24 -30.41
CA VAL A 208 22.88 -1.28 -31.89
C VAL A 208 23.71 -0.13 -32.42
N ASP A 209 24.83 -0.45 -33.08
CA ASP A 209 25.70 0.55 -33.71
C ASP A 209 24.96 1.34 -34.81
N HIS A 210 24.64 2.60 -34.52
CA HIS A 210 24.16 3.58 -35.50
C HIS A 210 25.33 4.27 -36.22
N GLU A 211 26.09 3.52 -37.02
CA GLU A 211 26.95 4.13 -38.05
C GLU A 211 26.06 4.71 -39.19
N GLU A 212 26.19 6.01 -39.48
CA GLU A 212 25.48 6.64 -40.60
C GLU A 212 26.04 6.18 -41.97
N PRO A 213 25.21 5.61 -42.87
CA PRO A 213 25.65 5.29 -44.22
C PRO A 213 25.63 6.53 -45.12
N ALA A 214 26.80 7.13 -45.35
CA ALA A 214 26.94 8.24 -46.30
C ALA A 214 26.47 7.85 -47.72
N MET A 215 25.65 8.71 -48.34
CA MET A 215 25.12 8.48 -49.69
C MET A 215 26.21 8.32 -50.75
N ASN A 216 26.17 7.22 -51.52
CA ASN A 216 26.54 7.29 -52.93
C ASN A 216 25.82 6.28 -53.83
N GLN A 217 25.99 6.45 -55.14
CA GLN A 217 25.04 6.03 -56.17
C GLN A 217 25.28 4.61 -56.75
N THR A 218 24.29 4.17 -57.53
CA THR A 218 24.28 3.08 -58.54
C THR A 218 23.80 1.67 -58.12
N SER A 219 23.10 1.05 -59.08
CA SER A 219 22.64 -0.35 -59.13
C SER A 219 23.46 -1.10 -60.22
N PRO A 220 23.30 -2.42 -60.51
CA PRO A 220 22.30 -3.37 -59.98
C PRO A 220 22.78 -4.85 -59.76
N SER A 221 21.83 -5.67 -59.27
CA SER A 221 21.56 -7.07 -59.71
C SER A 221 22.31 -8.28 -59.12
N LEU A 222 21.54 -9.39 -59.12
CA LEU A 222 21.90 -10.82 -59.11
C LEU A 222 22.43 -11.49 -57.82
N ALA A 223 21.73 -12.56 -57.46
CA ALA A 223 22.11 -13.66 -56.56
C ALA A 223 22.98 -14.71 -57.35
N PRO A 224 23.43 -15.87 -56.82
CA PRO A 224 22.94 -16.61 -55.63
C PRO A 224 24.01 -17.41 -54.83
N VAL A 225 23.56 -18.45 -54.11
CA VAL A 225 24.23 -19.74 -53.79
C VAL A 225 24.92 -19.94 -52.42
N GLN A 226 24.24 -20.80 -51.62
CA GLN A 226 24.70 -21.89 -50.73
C GLN A 226 25.79 -21.67 -49.65
N GLU A 227 25.46 -22.13 -48.44
CA GLU A 227 26.38 -22.89 -47.59
C GLU A 227 25.88 -24.35 -47.48
N GLU A 228 26.79 -25.30 -47.25
CA GLU A 228 26.51 -26.74 -47.10
C GLU A 228 26.64 -27.19 -45.64
N ILE A 229 25.85 -28.19 -45.22
CA ILE A 229 25.92 -28.81 -43.89
C ILE A 229 26.46 -30.25 -44.01
N PRO A 230 27.59 -30.59 -43.37
CA PRO A 230 27.99 -31.98 -43.13
C PRO A 230 27.20 -32.62 -41.98
N VAL A 231 26.84 -33.90 -42.10
CA VAL A 231 25.91 -34.64 -41.23
C VAL A 231 26.59 -35.83 -40.54
N THR A 232 26.21 -36.13 -39.29
CA THR A 232 25.98 -37.47 -38.68
C THR A 232 25.36 -37.25 -37.28
N GLU A 233 24.15 -37.71 -36.95
CA GLU A 233 23.67 -39.10 -36.69
C GLU A 233 24.15 -39.65 -35.32
N GLU A 234 23.36 -40.39 -34.51
CA GLU A 234 21.98 -40.94 -34.60
C GLU A 234 21.43 -41.09 -33.14
N GLN A 235 20.16 -41.39 -32.77
CA GLN A 235 18.88 -41.69 -33.43
C GLN A 235 17.72 -41.41 -32.44
N SER A 236 16.49 -41.12 -32.92
CA SER A 236 15.25 -41.60 -32.27
C SER A 236 14.10 -41.70 -33.28
N THR A 237 13.16 -42.64 -33.09
CA THR A 237 12.17 -43.03 -34.12
C THR A 237 10.72 -42.70 -33.76
N SER A 238 9.92 -42.42 -34.80
CA SER A 238 8.45 -42.37 -34.76
C SER A 238 7.87 -43.26 -35.87
N PRO A 239 6.54 -43.52 -35.89
CA PRO A 239 5.81 -43.08 -37.09
C PRO A 239 4.38 -42.55 -36.88
N SER A 240 3.85 -42.00 -37.97
CA SER A 240 2.67 -41.16 -38.22
C SER A 240 1.24 -41.73 -38.01
N LEU A 241 0.27 -40.81 -38.04
CA LEU A 241 -1.19 -41.02 -38.13
C LEU A 241 -1.66 -41.64 -39.47
N PRO A 242 -2.93 -42.08 -39.55
CA PRO A 242 -3.78 -41.99 -40.74
C PRO A 242 -4.96 -40.98 -40.58
N THR A 243 -5.56 -40.60 -41.70
CA THR A 243 -6.61 -39.56 -41.84
C THR A 243 -8.05 -40.11 -41.77
N ALA A 244 -9.04 -39.27 -41.49
CA ALA A 244 -10.46 -39.61 -41.46
C ALA A 244 -11.16 -39.56 -42.85
N PRO A 245 -12.26 -40.31 -43.06
CA PRO A 245 -13.16 -40.18 -44.21
C PRO A 245 -14.40 -39.30 -43.92
N ASP A 246 -15.17 -39.00 -44.97
CA ASP A 246 -16.42 -38.22 -44.97
C ASP A 246 -17.54 -38.99 -45.73
N LEU A 247 -18.75 -38.42 -45.74
CA LEU A 247 -19.98 -38.77 -46.49
C LEU A 247 -20.97 -39.76 -45.82
N SER A 248 -22.03 -39.14 -45.27
CA SER A 248 -23.47 -39.45 -45.44
C SER A 248 -23.94 -40.89 -45.71
N ASP A 249 -24.92 -41.37 -44.91
CA ASP A 249 -26.20 -41.82 -45.49
C ASP A 249 -27.40 -41.93 -44.51
N LEU A 250 -28.60 -41.78 -45.09
CA LEU A 250 -29.93 -42.37 -44.82
C LEU A 250 -30.49 -42.64 -43.38
N SER A 251 -31.72 -42.16 -43.18
CA SER A 251 -32.77 -42.66 -42.26
C SER A 251 -33.63 -43.76 -42.95
N PRO A 252 -34.79 -44.27 -42.45
CA PRO A 252 -35.46 -44.16 -41.12
C PRO A 252 -36.03 -45.50 -40.54
N ALA A 253 -36.61 -45.46 -39.31
CA ALA A 253 -37.71 -46.30 -38.75
C ALA A 253 -37.75 -46.14 -37.19
N THR A 254 -38.77 -45.54 -36.54
CA THR A 254 -40.08 -46.08 -36.06
C THR A 254 -39.98 -47.31 -35.15
N SER A 255 -40.69 -47.45 -34.02
CA SER A 255 -41.95 -46.84 -33.49
C SER A 255 -41.87 -46.63 -31.94
N GLU A 256 -42.85 -46.20 -31.12
CA GLU A 256 -44.35 -46.15 -31.17
C GLU A 256 -44.97 -44.85 -30.56
N GLU A 257 -46.29 -44.68 -30.73
CA GLU A 257 -47.15 -43.54 -30.30
C GLU A 257 -47.94 -43.90 -28.99
N LEU A 258 -48.97 -43.21 -28.44
CA LEU A 258 -50.11 -42.35 -28.83
C LEU A 258 -50.43 -41.38 -27.64
N ASP A 259 -51.42 -40.46 -27.56
CA ASP A 259 -52.53 -39.86 -28.36
C ASP A 259 -52.89 -38.52 -27.61
N GLU A 260 -53.62 -37.48 -28.05
CA GLU A 260 -54.34 -36.98 -29.27
C GLU A 260 -54.07 -35.42 -29.25
N SER A 261 -54.67 -34.38 -29.87
CA SER A 261 -55.79 -34.00 -30.79
C SER A 261 -55.50 -32.51 -31.21
N VAL A 262 -56.37 -31.57 -31.66
CA VAL A 262 -57.34 -31.36 -32.79
C VAL A 262 -57.71 -29.85 -32.72
N THR A 263 -57.71 -28.96 -33.73
CA THR A 263 -57.35 -28.88 -35.18
C THR A 263 -57.11 -27.40 -35.60
N ASP A 264 -56.57 -27.12 -36.80
CA ASP A 264 -56.48 -25.79 -37.45
C ASP A 264 -57.82 -25.45 -38.24
N PRO A 265 -57.98 -24.67 -39.37
CA PRO A 265 -57.04 -24.21 -40.43
C PRO A 265 -57.15 -22.76 -41.02
N LEU A 266 -55.98 -22.10 -41.22
CA LEU A 266 -55.61 -21.31 -42.45
C LEU A 266 -56.42 -20.02 -42.85
N GLU A 267 -56.16 -19.21 -43.91
CA GLU A 267 -55.29 -19.09 -45.14
C GLU A 267 -55.25 -17.55 -45.55
N HIS A 268 -54.48 -16.88 -46.45
CA HIS A 268 -53.25 -17.09 -47.26
C HIS A 268 -52.76 -15.79 -48.03
N ILE A 269 -51.65 -15.89 -48.79
CA ILE A 269 -51.32 -15.21 -50.10
C ILE A 269 -50.86 -13.70 -50.21
N SER A 270 -50.15 -13.40 -51.31
CA SER A 270 -49.57 -12.10 -51.82
C SER A 270 -49.62 -12.09 -53.38
N PRO A 271 -48.87 -11.34 -54.24
CA PRO A 271 -48.05 -10.09 -54.15
C PRO A 271 -48.19 -9.08 -55.36
N VAL A 272 -47.43 -7.95 -55.34
CA VAL A 272 -46.65 -7.32 -56.48
C VAL A 272 -47.29 -6.53 -57.69
N VAL A 273 -46.91 -5.23 -57.82
CA VAL A 273 -46.49 -4.42 -59.05
C VAL A 273 -47.40 -3.43 -59.87
N ARG A 274 -46.98 -2.13 -59.86
CA ARG A 274 -46.95 -0.99 -60.87
C ARG A 274 -48.19 -0.23 -61.45
N HIS A 275 -48.16 1.11 -61.25
CA HIS A 275 -48.44 2.25 -62.21
C HIS A 275 -49.87 2.52 -62.78
N PRO A 276 -50.18 3.68 -63.43
CA PRO A 276 -49.74 5.10 -63.24
C PRO A 276 -50.82 6.25 -63.45
N SER A 277 -50.47 7.48 -63.02
CA SER A 277 -50.69 8.82 -63.68
C SER A 277 -52.06 9.54 -63.89
N THR A 278 -51.96 10.90 -63.92
CA THR A 278 -52.77 11.99 -64.56
C THR A 278 -53.98 12.68 -63.88
N ASP A 279 -53.92 14.03 -63.87
CA ASP A 279 -54.97 15.08 -64.07
C ASP A 279 -56.08 15.35 -63.00
N ASN A 280 -56.64 16.57 -62.79
CA ASN A 280 -56.43 17.91 -63.41
C ASN A 280 -56.77 19.14 -62.49
N THR A 281 -56.77 20.37 -63.05
CA THR A 281 -56.64 21.75 -62.48
C THR A 281 -57.91 22.56 -62.07
N SER A 282 -57.77 23.57 -61.17
CA SER A 282 -58.27 24.99 -61.26
C SER A 282 -58.04 25.79 -59.94
N ALA A 283 -57.36 26.95 -59.83
CA ALA A 283 -57.70 28.36 -60.20
C ALA A 283 -58.64 29.12 -59.18
N ASN A 284 -58.55 30.42 -58.82
CA ASN A 284 -57.69 31.57 -59.25
C ASN A 284 -57.71 32.83 -58.32
N GLY A 285 -56.61 33.63 -58.27
CA GLY A 285 -56.56 35.11 -58.05
C GLY A 285 -56.60 35.76 -56.64
N ASN A 286 -56.22 37.05 -56.40
CA ASN A 286 -55.32 37.99 -57.13
C ASN A 286 -54.99 39.32 -56.33
N ALA A 287 -53.87 40.00 -56.66
CA ALA A 287 -53.40 41.38 -56.27
C ALA A 287 -53.13 41.71 -54.77
N GLY A 288 -52.28 42.67 -54.34
CA GLY A 288 -51.30 43.65 -54.91
C GLY A 288 -50.68 44.48 -53.74
N VAL A 289 -49.50 45.14 -53.76
CA VAL A 289 -49.04 46.34 -54.52
C VAL A 289 -47.55 46.70 -54.15
N SER A 290 -46.89 47.55 -54.96
CA SER A 290 -45.51 48.16 -54.97
C SER A 290 -44.87 48.69 -53.64
N VAL A 291 -43.57 49.05 -53.50
CA VAL A 291 -42.74 50.03 -54.27
C VAL A 291 -41.19 49.79 -54.28
N ALA A 292 -40.61 50.04 -55.47
CA ALA A 292 -39.25 50.42 -55.97
C ALA A 292 -38.11 50.92 -54.99
N ARG A 293 -36.83 51.11 -55.42
CA ARG A 293 -36.31 51.53 -56.74
C ARG A 293 -34.80 51.26 -57.02
N GLU A 294 -34.48 51.09 -58.31
CA GLU A 294 -33.17 51.04 -59.02
C GLU A 294 -32.48 52.42 -59.20
N PRO A 295 -31.20 52.59 -59.70
CA PRO A 295 -30.61 51.96 -60.91
C PRO A 295 -29.07 51.61 -60.90
N PRO A 296 -28.50 51.02 -62.00
CA PRO A 296 -27.14 50.43 -62.03
C PRO A 296 -26.08 51.14 -62.91
N LEU A 297 -24.80 50.72 -62.79
CA LEU A 297 -23.69 50.93 -63.76
C LEU A 297 -22.70 49.72 -63.72
N PRO A 298 -21.83 49.51 -64.75
CA PRO A 298 -21.19 48.21 -65.03
C PRO A 298 -19.74 48.01 -64.53
N SER A 299 -19.23 46.79 -64.73
CA SER A 299 -17.93 46.21 -64.31
C SER A 299 -16.66 46.91 -64.82
N PRO A 300 -15.51 46.66 -64.16
CA PRO A 300 -14.45 45.90 -64.84
C PRO A 300 -13.65 44.91 -63.94
N ALA A 301 -12.69 44.22 -64.58
CA ALA A 301 -11.57 43.43 -64.03
C ALA A 301 -11.82 41.95 -63.64
N SER A 302 -10.74 41.16 -63.75
CA SER A 302 -10.69 39.70 -63.81
C SER A 302 -10.65 38.97 -62.46
N THR A 303 -11.21 37.76 -62.41
CA THR A 303 -11.16 36.83 -61.27
C THR A 303 -9.79 36.20 -61.03
N PRO A 304 -9.36 36.02 -59.76
CA PRO A 304 -8.32 35.07 -59.36
C PRO A 304 -8.84 33.61 -59.37
N SER A 305 -7.93 32.65 -59.39
CA SER A 305 -8.21 31.22 -59.24
C SER A 305 -8.54 30.83 -57.78
N SER A 306 -9.41 29.82 -57.59
CA SER A 306 -9.69 29.24 -56.28
C SER A 306 -8.44 28.63 -55.63
N PRO A 307 -8.28 28.73 -54.29
CA PRO A 307 -7.13 28.16 -53.58
C PRO A 307 -7.15 26.62 -53.56
N MET A 308 -5.96 26.02 -53.49
CA MET A 308 -5.76 24.57 -53.46
C MET A 308 -5.77 24.06 -52.00
N ILE A 309 -6.48 22.97 -51.74
CA ILE A 309 -6.54 22.36 -50.40
C ILE A 309 -5.20 21.69 -50.09
N MET A 310 -4.57 22.07 -48.97
CA MET A 310 -3.27 21.55 -48.51
C MET A 310 -3.43 20.28 -47.67
N ALA A 311 -4.46 20.20 -46.83
CA ALA A 311 -4.72 19.05 -45.97
C ALA A 311 -6.20 18.96 -45.58
N LYS A 312 -6.66 17.76 -45.18
CA LYS A 312 -7.90 17.56 -44.44
C LYS A 312 -7.58 16.97 -43.07
N VAL A 313 -8.07 17.59 -42.01
CA VAL A 313 -7.77 17.20 -40.61
C VAL A 313 -9.06 17.06 -39.82
N LEU A 314 -9.09 16.11 -38.88
CA LEU A 314 -10.20 15.95 -37.95
C LEU A 314 -10.05 16.99 -36.84
N TYR A 315 -11.11 17.76 -36.57
CA TYR A 315 -11.13 18.74 -35.49
C TYR A 315 -11.40 18.05 -34.15
N ASP A 316 -10.37 17.90 -33.32
CA ASP A 316 -10.43 17.22 -32.02
C ASP A 316 -11.02 18.09 -30.90
N PHE A 317 -10.83 19.41 -30.99
CA PHE A 317 -10.78 20.29 -29.81
C PHE A 317 -12.16 20.61 -29.19
N SER A 318 -12.46 19.99 -28.05
CA SER A 318 -13.69 20.22 -27.28
C SER A 318 -13.50 21.07 -26.01
N ALA A 319 -13.13 22.35 -26.15
CA ALA A 319 -13.11 23.30 -25.02
C ALA A 319 -13.92 24.57 -25.33
N GLN A 320 -14.80 24.96 -24.40
CA GLN A 320 -15.60 26.18 -24.54
C GLN A 320 -14.81 27.44 -24.17
N GLN A 321 -14.30 28.11 -25.19
CA GLN A 321 -14.33 29.57 -25.28
C GLN A 321 -14.95 29.93 -26.63
N GLU A 322 -15.57 31.10 -26.77
CA GLU A 322 -16.53 31.38 -27.86
C GLU A 322 -15.92 31.21 -29.26
N ASN A 323 -16.32 30.15 -29.96
CA ASN A 323 -15.84 29.84 -31.31
C ASN A 323 -16.83 30.41 -32.34
N GLU A 324 -16.46 31.51 -32.98
CA GLU A 324 -17.35 32.25 -33.91
C GLU A 324 -17.68 31.50 -35.22
N LEU A 325 -17.08 30.31 -35.43
CA LEU A 325 -17.51 29.33 -36.42
C LEU A 325 -17.93 28.05 -35.71
N SER A 326 -19.13 27.54 -36.06
CA SER A 326 -19.85 26.48 -35.35
C SER A 326 -19.32 25.05 -35.54
N ILE A 327 -18.00 24.90 -35.66
CA ILE A 327 -17.32 23.63 -35.94
C ILE A 327 -17.35 22.73 -34.69
N LEU A 328 -17.80 21.49 -34.84
CA LEU A 328 -17.91 20.51 -33.78
C LEU A 328 -16.69 19.58 -33.73
N ALA A 329 -16.37 19.08 -32.53
CA ALA A 329 -15.35 18.05 -32.36
C ALA A 329 -15.79 16.76 -33.09
N GLY A 330 -14.93 16.24 -33.97
CA GLY A 330 -15.22 15.15 -34.90
C GLY A 330 -15.53 15.58 -36.35
N GLU A 331 -15.61 16.87 -36.66
CA GLU A 331 -15.79 17.34 -38.04
C GLU A 331 -14.46 17.43 -38.82
N LEU A 332 -14.52 17.28 -40.14
CA LEU A 332 -13.34 17.27 -41.02
C LEU A 332 -13.13 18.64 -41.68
N VAL A 333 -12.00 19.27 -41.40
CA VAL A 333 -11.68 20.67 -41.79
C VAL A 333 -10.65 20.69 -42.90
N GLU A 334 -10.82 21.56 -43.90
CA GLU A 334 -9.89 21.75 -45.01
C GLU A 334 -8.91 22.90 -44.71
N ILE A 335 -7.62 22.60 -44.62
CA ILE A 335 -6.58 23.64 -44.53
C ILE A 335 -6.20 24.05 -45.95
N VAL A 336 -6.28 25.34 -46.25
CA VAL A 336 -6.02 25.92 -47.59
C VAL A 336 -4.84 26.90 -47.62
N GLU A 337 -4.38 27.40 -46.47
CA GLU A 337 -3.12 28.13 -46.37
C GLU A 337 -2.48 27.95 -44.98
N LYS A 338 -1.15 28.05 -44.89
CA LYS A 338 -0.40 28.21 -43.63
C LYS A 338 0.51 29.45 -43.75
N LYS A 339 0.51 30.33 -42.76
CA LYS A 339 1.45 31.46 -42.66
C LYS A 339 1.93 31.61 -41.22
N ASN A 340 3.24 31.49 -41.02
CA ASN A 340 3.91 31.63 -39.73
C ASN A 340 3.16 30.85 -38.62
N SER A 341 2.83 31.52 -37.53
CA SER A 341 2.10 31.02 -36.37
C SER A 341 0.57 30.92 -36.59
N ALA A 342 0.09 30.63 -37.80
CA ALA A 342 -1.34 30.46 -38.09
C ALA A 342 -1.66 29.58 -39.32
N TYR A 343 -2.85 28.98 -39.30
CA TYR A 343 -3.45 28.22 -40.39
C TYR A 343 -4.76 28.86 -40.86
N LEU A 344 -5.00 28.91 -42.17
CA LEU A 344 -6.29 29.29 -42.77
C LEU A 344 -7.14 28.04 -42.98
N ALA A 345 -8.17 27.90 -42.15
CA ALA A 345 -9.09 26.78 -42.16
C ALA A 345 -10.36 27.12 -42.94
N LYS A 346 -10.87 26.15 -43.71
CA LYS A 346 -12.11 26.21 -44.48
C LYS A 346 -13.10 25.15 -44.01
N VAL A 347 -14.35 25.56 -43.77
CA VAL A 347 -15.51 24.67 -43.53
C VAL A 347 -16.72 25.27 -44.24
N GLY A 348 -17.35 24.50 -45.13
CA GLY A 348 -18.35 25.05 -46.06
C GLY A 348 -17.72 26.13 -46.95
N ASP A 349 -18.35 27.30 -47.06
CA ASP A 349 -17.78 28.47 -47.73
C ASP A 349 -17.08 29.46 -46.78
N CYS A 350 -17.05 29.19 -45.46
CA CYS A 350 -16.37 30.03 -44.48
C CYS A 350 -14.87 29.75 -44.43
N LEU A 351 -14.08 30.80 -44.21
CA LEU A 351 -12.61 30.83 -44.17
C LEU A 351 -12.14 31.67 -42.99
N ASP A 352 -11.29 31.12 -42.11
CA ASP A 352 -10.81 31.83 -40.91
C ASP A 352 -9.39 31.40 -40.47
N TRP A 353 -8.65 32.33 -39.85
CA TRP A 353 -7.26 32.15 -39.41
C TRP A 353 -7.19 31.71 -37.94
N LYS A 354 -6.63 30.53 -37.68
CA LYS A 354 -6.42 29.99 -36.33
C LYS A 354 -4.93 30.02 -35.94
N PRO A 355 -4.55 30.61 -34.79
CA PRO A 355 -3.15 30.77 -34.40
C PRO A 355 -2.53 29.49 -33.79
N THR A 356 -1.21 29.43 -33.78
CA THR A 356 -0.40 28.54 -32.93
C THR A 356 0.20 29.33 -31.77
N LEU A 357 0.64 28.63 -30.72
CA LEU A 357 1.21 29.24 -29.51
C LEU A 357 2.45 30.10 -29.81
N PRO A 358 2.67 31.22 -29.08
CA PRO A 358 3.85 32.08 -29.25
C PRO A 358 5.01 31.69 -28.33
N GLU A 359 6.23 31.89 -28.82
CA GLU A 359 7.46 31.92 -28.02
C GLU A 359 7.47 33.18 -27.12
N VAL A 360 8.16 33.10 -25.97
CA VAL A 360 8.27 34.21 -25.01
C VAL A 360 9.65 34.85 -25.10
N ALA A 361 9.69 36.19 -25.20
CA ALA A 361 10.92 36.96 -25.42
C ALA A 361 11.60 37.42 -24.11
N ASP A 362 12.94 37.53 -24.17
CA ASP A 362 13.84 37.91 -23.08
C ASP A 362 13.80 39.42 -22.71
N PRO A 363 13.56 39.79 -21.43
CA PRO A 363 13.68 41.15 -20.93
C PRO A 363 15.00 41.38 -20.16
N LYS A 364 16.00 41.94 -20.84
CA LYS A 364 17.27 42.40 -20.22
C LYS A 364 17.05 43.24 -18.96
N MET A 365 17.82 42.95 -17.90
CA MET A 365 17.87 43.77 -16.68
C MET A 365 19.25 44.42 -16.49
N ASP A 366 19.26 45.54 -15.75
CA ASP A 366 20.41 46.43 -15.58
C ASP A 366 21.26 46.05 -14.35
N ASN A 367 22.58 46.23 -14.44
CA ASN A 367 23.56 45.77 -13.44
C ASN A 367 24.15 46.97 -12.67
N SER A 368 23.74 47.16 -11.42
CA SER A 368 24.05 48.39 -10.66
C SER A 368 24.13 48.16 -9.14
N TRP A 369 25.37 48.09 -8.61
CA TRP A 369 25.83 48.48 -7.25
C TRP A 369 25.19 47.80 -6.00
N GLU A 370 25.92 47.41 -4.94
CA GLU A 370 27.37 47.14 -4.74
C GLU A 370 27.56 46.26 -3.48
N LYS A 371 28.81 46.01 -3.05
CA LYS A 371 29.19 45.11 -1.93
C LYS A 371 28.90 45.66 -0.53
N GLY A 372 28.76 44.76 0.43
CA GLY A 372 28.94 45.01 1.87
C GLY A 372 29.48 43.79 2.60
N ASP A 373 30.75 43.83 3.04
CA ASP A 373 31.44 42.73 3.73
C ASP A 373 31.11 42.68 5.25
N PRO A 374 31.32 41.53 5.93
CA PRO A 374 30.78 41.24 7.27
C PRO A 374 31.63 41.74 8.45
N THR A 375 31.05 41.72 9.66
CA THR A 375 31.78 41.88 10.94
C THR A 375 31.33 40.84 12.00
N PRO A 376 32.27 40.16 12.71
CA PRO A 376 31.97 39.10 13.69
C PRO A 376 31.87 39.60 15.15
N GLY A 377 31.30 38.79 16.08
CA GLY A 377 30.86 39.31 17.40
C GLY A 377 30.80 38.42 18.66
N ALA A 378 31.31 37.18 18.68
CA ALA A 378 31.66 36.42 19.91
C ALA A 378 30.46 36.05 20.88
N PRO A 379 30.64 35.50 22.11
CA PRO A 379 30.05 34.17 22.42
C PRO A 379 29.21 34.06 23.71
N VAL A 380 28.49 32.94 23.89
CA VAL A 380 27.71 32.64 25.13
C VAL A 380 28.11 31.31 25.77
N GLN A 381 28.36 31.42 27.07
CA GLN A 381 28.89 30.46 28.04
C GLN A 381 27.97 29.26 28.37
N HIS A 382 28.57 28.12 28.72
CA HIS A 382 27.91 27.06 29.50
C HIS A 382 27.73 27.46 30.99
N LEU A 383 26.70 26.91 31.67
CA LEU A 383 26.66 26.53 33.10
C LEU A 383 25.51 25.46 33.27
N PRO A 384 25.37 24.74 34.42
CA PRO A 384 25.16 23.28 34.36
C PRO A 384 23.89 22.75 35.04
N ALA A 385 23.67 21.42 34.91
CA ALA A 385 22.66 20.66 35.63
C ALA A 385 23.07 20.32 37.09
N PRO A 386 22.11 20.14 38.03
CA PRO A 386 22.38 19.81 39.44
C PRO A 386 22.50 18.29 39.71
N PRO A 387 23.17 17.87 40.81
CA PRO A 387 23.36 16.47 41.19
C PRO A 387 22.42 16.01 42.33
N TYR A 388 22.17 14.69 42.43
CA TYR A 388 22.10 13.93 43.70
C TYR A 388 22.00 12.43 43.40
N ASP A 389 22.96 11.61 43.85
CA ASP A 389 22.76 10.66 44.97
C ASP A 389 24.03 9.84 45.29
N ALA A 390 24.16 9.41 46.55
CA ALA A 390 25.24 8.53 47.03
C ALA A 390 24.93 7.90 48.40
N GLN A 391 25.62 6.79 48.75
CA GLN A 391 25.55 6.02 50.02
C GLN A 391 24.32 5.08 50.15
N GLN A 392 24.35 3.94 50.87
CA GLN A 392 25.38 3.04 51.46
C GLN A 392 24.65 1.74 51.90
N SER A 393 25.24 0.57 52.20
CA SER A 393 26.50 -0.12 51.83
C SER A 393 26.29 -1.65 52.11
N LEU A 394 27.22 -2.58 51.93
CA LEU A 394 28.30 -2.94 52.88
C LEU A 394 29.24 -4.02 52.26
N ASN A 395 30.56 -3.88 52.50
CA ASN A 395 31.49 -4.88 53.09
C ASN A 395 31.27 -6.41 52.85
N LYS A 396 32.28 -7.28 52.64
CA LYS A 396 33.75 -7.28 52.90
C LYS A 396 34.35 -8.56 52.23
N THR A 397 35.65 -8.84 52.08
CA THR A 397 36.92 -8.30 52.63
C THR A 397 38.10 -8.67 51.69
N THR A 398 39.19 -7.87 51.68
CA THR A 398 40.62 -8.21 51.42
C THR A 398 41.02 -9.31 50.40
N GLY A 399 41.99 -9.14 49.49
CA GLY A 399 42.98 -8.06 49.31
C GLY A 399 44.42 -8.61 49.24
N GLY A 400 45.34 -7.90 48.57
CA GLY A 400 46.77 -8.28 48.51
C GLY A 400 47.40 -8.17 47.13
N SER A 401 48.10 -7.07 46.88
CA SER A 401 48.97 -6.85 45.71
C SER A 401 50.26 -7.68 45.75
N SER A 402 50.86 -7.97 44.58
CA SER A 402 52.20 -7.45 44.20
C SER A 402 52.90 -8.23 43.07
N GLN A 403 53.29 -7.49 42.02
CA GLN A 403 54.49 -7.60 41.16
C GLN A 403 55.01 -8.94 40.55
N ARG A 404 55.49 -8.83 39.30
CA ARG A 404 56.30 -9.83 38.59
C ARG A 404 57.80 -9.63 38.88
N ALA A 405 58.58 -10.71 39.02
CA ALA A 405 60.02 -10.72 38.71
C ALA A 405 60.53 -12.14 38.35
N MET A 406 61.57 -12.20 37.51
CA MET A 406 62.07 -13.36 36.75
C MET A 406 62.91 -14.41 37.53
N LEU A 407 62.80 -15.69 37.12
CA LEU A 407 63.89 -16.68 36.85
C LEU A 407 64.87 -17.10 38.00
N PRO A 408 65.61 -18.25 37.92
CA PRO A 408 66.04 -19.02 36.73
C PRO A 408 65.88 -20.57 36.82
N ARG A 409 66.59 -21.30 35.94
CA ARG A 409 66.48 -22.75 35.64
C ARG A 409 67.53 -23.57 36.42
N ASN A 410 67.21 -24.80 36.88
CA ASN A 410 67.77 -26.07 36.32
C ASN A 410 67.61 -27.38 37.16
N PHE A 411 67.47 -28.49 36.43
CA PHE A 411 67.83 -29.91 36.71
C PHE A 411 67.62 -30.59 38.09
N ALA A 412 66.61 -31.49 38.16
CA ALA A 412 66.66 -32.88 38.70
C ALA A 412 65.21 -33.44 38.79
N SER A 413 64.89 -34.73 38.60
CA SER A 413 65.66 -35.90 38.12
C SER A 413 64.71 -36.92 37.43
N ILE A 414 65.23 -37.71 36.48
CA ILE A 414 64.45 -38.69 35.70
C ILE A 414 64.22 -39.98 36.52
N ARG A 415 63.35 -39.92 37.53
CA ARG A 415 62.91 -41.10 38.31
C ARG A 415 61.40 -41.22 38.55
N TRP A 416 60.63 -40.12 38.48
CA TRP A 416 59.18 -40.15 38.70
C TRP A 416 58.34 -40.53 37.46
N LEU A 417 58.85 -40.28 36.25
CA LEU A 417 58.10 -40.53 35.01
C LEU A 417 57.85 -42.03 34.72
N VAL A 418 58.75 -42.93 35.14
CA VAL A 418 58.61 -44.38 34.90
C VAL A 418 57.50 -44.98 35.77
N ALA A 419 57.30 -44.47 36.99
CA ALA A 419 56.27 -44.96 37.91
C ALA A 419 54.84 -44.62 37.42
N LEU A 420 54.63 -43.41 36.89
CA LEU A 420 53.32 -42.96 36.39
C LEU A 420 52.82 -43.77 35.17
N CYS A 421 53.74 -44.13 34.25
CA CYS A 421 53.39 -44.92 33.08
C CYS A 421 52.88 -46.34 33.44
N ALA A 422 53.46 -46.97 34.46
CA ALA A 422 53.05 -48.31 34.89
C ALA A 422 51.62 -48.33 35.46
N VAL A 423 51.23 -47.31 36.25
CA VAL A 423 49.88 -47.17 36.80
C VAL A 423 48.85 -46.90 35.69
N SER A 424 49.20 -46.07 34.70
CA SER A 424 48.30 -45.75 33.58
C SER A 424 47.98 -46.97 32.70
N ILE A 425 48.97 -47.84 32.44
CA ILE A 425 48.80 -49.04 31.61
C ILE A 425 47.96 -50.11 32.33
N THR A 426 48.18 -50.29 33.64
CA THR A 426 47.42 -51.25 34.47
C THR A 426 45.97 -50.82 34.69
N ALA A 427 45.72 -49.53 34.92
CA ALA A 427 44.37 -48.97 34.94
C ALA A 427 43.64 -49.18 33.59
N SER A 428 44.33 -48.94 32.47
CA SER A 428 43.77 -49.11 31.11
C SER A 428 43.41 -50.57 30.77
N TRP A 429 44.10 -51.55 31.37
CA TRP A 429 43.78 -52.97 31.20
C TRP A 429 42.58 -53.41 32.05
N LEU A 430 42.49 -52.96 33.30
CA LEU A 430 41.34 -53.25 34.16
C LEU A 430 40.05 -52.62 33.61
N PHE A 431 40.11 -51.40 33.07
CA PHE A 431 38.94 -50.75 32.45
C PHE A 431 38.43 -51.50 31.21
N LYS A 432 39.33 -52.17 30.45
CA LYS A 432 38.94 -52.99 29.30
C LYS A 432 38.40 -54.38 29.65
N LEU A 433 38.75 -54.94 30.81
CA LEU A 433 38.16 -56.19 31.30
C LEU A 433 36.78 -55.99 31.95
N GLY A 434 36.51 -54.80 32.51
CA GLY A 434 35.16 -54.43 32.97
C GLY A 434 34.12 -54.36 31.84
N ALA A 435 34.54 -54.02 30.62
CA ALA A 435 33.68 -53.81 29.46
C ALA A 435 33.20 -55.09 28.73
N VAL A 436 33.40 -56.28 29.32
CA VAL A 436 33.00 -57.58 28.73
C VAL A 436 31.82 -58.22 29.47
N PHE A 437 31.40 -57.64 30.61
CA PHE A 437 30.17 -58.02 31.31
C PHE A 437 29.22 -56.83 31.39
N ASP A 438 28.67 -56.47 30.24
CA ASP A 438 27.50 -55.59 30.15
C ASP A 438 26.29 -56.38 30.69
N THR A 439 26.14 -56.39 32.02
CA THR A 439 24.91 -56.87 32.66
C THR A 439 23.79 -55.96 32.16
N PRO A 440 22.63 -56.51 31.74
CA PRO A 440 21.54 -55.68 31.28
C PRO A 440 21.05 -54.83 32.45
N LEU A 441 21.44 -53.56 32.45
CA LEU A 441 20.94 -52.55 33.38
C LEU A 441 19.43 -52.52 33.20
N THR A 442 18.71 -53.09 34.17
CA THR A 442 17.25 -53.12 34.17
C THR A 442 16.78 -51.68 34.27
N THR A 443 16.40 -51.09 33.12
CA THR A 443 15.87 -49.75 32.99
C THR A 443 14.86 -49.52 34.10
N SER A 444 15.03 -48.47 34.91
CA SER A 444 14.19 -48.35 36.11
C SER A 444 12.71 -48.27 35.68
N PRO A 445 11.75 -48.89 36.40
CA PRO A 445 10.35 -48.86 35.98
C PRO A 445 9.80 -47.44 35.76
N HIS A 446 10.34 -46.47 36.50
CA HIS A 446 10.08 -45.04 36.33
C HIS A 446 10.65 -44.48 35.02
N GLU A 447 11.91 -44.76 34.69
CA GLU A 447 12.57 -44.34 33.45
C GLU A 447 11.89 -44.95 32.21
N LEU A 448 11.60 -46.25 32.24
CA LEU A 448 10.87 -46.92 31.16
C LEU A 448 9.47 -46.31 30.97
N HIS A 449 8.77 -45.96 32.05
CA HIS A 449 7.49 -45.27 31.97
C HIS A 449 7.61 -43.87 31.34
N HIS A 450 8.62 -43.06 31.71
CA HIS A 450 8.86 -41.75 31.08
C HIS A 450 9.24 -41.84 29.60
N VAL A 451 10.00 -42.86 29.20
CA VAL A 451 10.36 -43.09 27.80
C VAL A 451 9.14 -43.52 26.97
N LEU A 452 8.33 -44.46 27.48
CA LEU A 452 7.10 -44.89 26.81
C LEU A 452 6.05 -43.76 26.76
N LYS A 453 5.93 -42.94 27.80
CA LYS A 453 5.05 -41.74 27.72
C LYS A 453 5.50 -40.79 26.61
N ARG A 454 6.80 -40.49 26.50
CA ARG A 454 7.31 -39.64 25.40
C ARG A 454 7.02 -40.22 24.01
N PHE A 455 6.99 -41.55 23.90
CA PHE A 455 6.60 -42.23 22.67
C PHE A 455 5.10 -42.01 22.37
N GLU A 456 4.22 -42.18 23.36
CA GLU A 456 2.78 -41.92 23.27
C GLU A 456 2.48 -40.44 22.94
N ASP A 457 3.15 -39.50 23.63
CA ASP A 457 3.08 -38.05 23.38
C ASP A 457 3.47 -37.73 21.91
N SER A 458 4.54 -38.36 21.41
CA SER A 458 5.04 -38.14 20.04
C SER A 458 4.12 -38.76 18.98
N LEU A 459 3.51 -39.92 19.24
CA LEU A 459 2.48 -40.50 18.36
C LEU A 459 1.23 -39.61 18.28
N GLN A 460 0.84 -38.99 19.41
CA GLN A 460 -0.30 -38.06 19.43
C GLN A 460 0.01 -36.77 18.66
N GLN A 461 1.25 -36.27 18.70
CA GLN A 461 1.69 -35.17 17.82
C GLN A 461 1.66 -35.58 16.33
N CYS A 462 2.20 -36.76 16.00
CA CYS A 462 2.14 -37.33 14.64
C CYS A 462 0.71 -37.55 14.12
N LYS A 463 -0.25 -37.74 15.02
CA LYS A 463 -1.68 -37.81 14.71
C LYS A 463 -2.28 -36.40 14.50
N SER A 464 -1.98 -35.43 15.36
CA SER A 464 -2.54 -34.07 15.24
C SER A 464 -2.04 -33.30 14.00
N LEU A 465 -0.83 -33.60 13.50
CA LEU A 465 -0.35 -33.13 12.18
C LEU A 465 -1.28 -33.51 11.01
N LYS A 466 -2.13 -34.54 11.17
CA LYS A 466 -3.05 -35.03 10.16
C LYS A 466 -4.51 -34.62 10.42
N THR A 467 -4.77 -33.84 11.46
CA THR A 467 -6.10 -33.28 11.76
C THR A 467 -6.28 -31.96 11.01
N PHE A 468 -7.31 -31.88 10.17
CA PHE A 468 -7.73 -30.66 9.48
C PHE A 468 -9.03 -30.12 10.10
N PRO A 469 -9.29 -28.80 10.06
CA PRO A 469 -10.56 -28.20 10.45
C PRO A 469 -11.75 -28.90 9.78
N SER A 470 -12.68 -29.42 10.59
CA SER A 470 -13.87 -30.09 10.09
C SER A 470 -14.98 -29.08 9.84
N ARG A 471 -15.25 -28.78 8.56
CA ARG A 471 -16.48 -28.08 8.15
C ARG A 471 -17.71 -28.87 8.62
N LEU A 472 -18.36 -28.39 9.68
CA LEU A 472 -19.58 -29.01 10.20
C LEU A 472 -20.73 -28.79 9.20
N ASP A 473 -21.48 -29.84 8.89
CA ASP A 473 -22.73 -29.71 8.12
C ASP A 473 -23.72 -28.83 8.92
N PRO A 474 -24.15 -27.67 8.37
CA PRO A 474 -25.10 -26.77 9.04
C PRO A 474 -26.38 -27.48 9.48
N GLN A 475 -26.89 -28.45 8.70
CA GLN A 475 -28.15 -29.14 9.00
C GLN A 475 -28.09 -29.98 10.28
N ASN A 476 -26.89 -30.34 10.74
CA ASN A 476 -26.68 -31.08 11.98
C ASN A 476 -26.46 -30.17 13.21
N ARG A 477 -26.47 -28.84 13.06
CA ARG A 477 -26.26 -27.88 14.16
C ARG A 477 -27.58 -27.55 14.85
N THR A 478 -27.70 -27.87 16.15
CA THR A 478 -28.89 -27.58 16.97
C THR A 478 -28.70 -26.49 18.03
N VAL A 479 -27.47 -25.97 18.14
CA VAL A 479 -27.06 -24.86 19.02
C VAL A 479 -25.76 -24.26 18.46
N ASN A 480 -25.61 -22.94 18.53
CA ASN A 480 -24.35 -22.26 18.24
C ASN A 480 -23.41 -22.44 19.45
N PRO A 481 -22.15 -22.89 19.31
CA PRO A 481 -21.22 -23.06 20.44
C PRO A 481 -21.01 -21.80 21.29
N ARG A 482 -21.27 -20.61 20.73
CA ARG A 482 -21.21 -19.31 21.43
C ARG A 482 -22.48 -18.96 22.21
N TRP A 483 -23.59 -19.66 22.00
CA TRP A 483 -24.84 -19.39 22.71
C TRP A 483 -24.82 -19.98 24.12
N ASN A 484 -25.14 -19.14 25.09
CA ASN A 484 -25.30 -19.50 26.50
C ASN A 484 -26.69 -19.08 27.01
N ARG A 485 -27.07 -19.52 28.22
CA ARG A 485 -28.40 -19.27 28.79
C ARG A 485 -28.56 -17.91 29.50
N VAL A 486 -27.48 -17.15 29.72
CA VAL A 486 -27.51 -15.91 30.51
C VAL A 486 -27.57 -14.68 29.62
N SER A 487 -26.65 -14.55 28.66
CA SER A 487 -26.59 -13.43 27.72
C SER A 487 -27.20 -13.74 26.34
N GLY A 488 -27.44 -15.03 26.03
CA GLY A 488 -28.07 -15.47 24.78
C GLY A 488 -29.61 -15.37 24.73
N GLN A 489 -30.18 -15.69 23.56
CA GLN A 489 -31.62 -15.70 23.31
C GLN A 489 -32.41 -16.52 24.35
N GLN A 490 -33.40 -15.89 24.98
CA GLN A 490 -34.28 -16.51 25.98
C GLN A 490 -35.52 -17.18 25.36
N ARG A 491 -35.88 -16.82 24.12
CA ARG A 491 -36.94 -17.41 23.31
C ARG A 491 -36.51 -17.46 21.84
N PRO A 492 -37.12 -18.32 21.02
CA PRO A 492 -36.98 -18.25 19.57
C PRO A 492 -37.52 -16.92 19.05
N VAL A 493 -36.80 -16.29 18.13
CA VAL A 493 -37.17 -15.01 17.49
C VAL A 493 -37.65 -15.28 16.07
N VAL A 494 -38.67 -14.55 15.60
CA VAL A 494 -39.12 -14.55 14.21
C VAL A 494 -39.14 -13.13 13.67
N LEU A 495 -38.34 -12.85 12.64
CA LEU A 495 -38.58 -11.69 11.78
C LEU A 495 -39.61 -12.09 10.73
N THR A 496 -40.68 -11.33 10.57
CA THR A 496 -41.76 -11.62 9.61
C THR A 496 -41.86 -10.52 8.57
N ASN A 497 -42.31 -10.89 7.36
CA ASN A 497 -42.56 -9.95 6.26
C ASN A 497 -41.29 -9.16 5.86
N ALA A 498 -40.19 -9.86 5.62
CA ALA A 498 -38.89 -9.31 5.20
C ALA A 498 -38.68 -9.37 3.68
N THR A 499 -38.04 -8.35 3.11
CA THR A 499 -37.42 -8.45 1.77
C THR A 499 -36.03 -9.04 1.94
N PHE A 500 -35.85 -10.31 1.62
CA PHE A 500 -34.75 -11.10 2.18
C PHE A 500 -33.69 -11.50 1.14
N PHE A 501 -32.42 -11.23 1.47
CA PHE A 501 -31.24 -11.75 0.79
C PHE A 501 -30.59 -12.83 1.68
N ASP A 502 -30.30 -14.02 1.15
CA ASP A 502 -29.80 -15.16 1.94
C ASP A 502 -28.28 -15.36 1.94
N GLY A 503 -27.52 -14.50 1.25
CA GLY A 503 -26.10 -14.69 0.95
C GLY A 503 -25.83 -15.08 -0.50
N THR A 504 -26.85 -15.54 -1.24
CA THR A 504 -26.79 -15.83 -2.67
C THR A 504 -27.65 -14.86 -3.47
N SER A 505 -28.93 -14.74 -3.12
CA SER A 505 -29.92 -14.01 -3.92
C SER A 505 -31.04 -13.40 -3.06
N VAL A 506 -31.75 -12.41 -3.63
CA VAL A 506 -32.96 -11.83 -3.02
C VAL A 506 -34.17 -12.70 -3.38
N TYR A 507 -35.00 -13.04 -2.39
CA TYR A 507 -36.25 -13.79 -2.60
C TYR A 507 -37.31 -12.88 -3.24
N PRO A 508 -38.05 -13.35 -4.26
CA PRO A 508 -39.07 -12.53 -4.92
C PRO A 508 -40.34 -12.35 -4.07
N GLU A 509 -40.60 -13.24 -3.12
CA GLU A 509 -41.68 -13.13 -2.14
C GLU A 509 -41.20 -12.69 -0.73
N PRO A 510 -42.06 -12.04 0.09
CA PRO A 510 -41.72 -11.70 1.47
C PRO A 510 -41.52 -12.94 2.35
N MET A 511 -40.47 -12.91 3.18
CA MET A 511 -40.02 -14.05 3.98
C MET A 511 -40.18 -13.84 5.49
N ASP A 512 -40.45 -14.94 6.19
CA ASP A 512 -40.34 -15.11 7.63
C ASP A 512 -39.05 -15.88 7.96
N ILE A 513 -38.25 -15.36 8.89
CA ILE A 513 -36.94 -15.85 9.30
C ILE A 513 -36.99 -16.18 10.79
N THR A 514 -36.85 -17.46 11.14
CA THR A 514 -36.85 -17.96 12.53
C THR A 514 -35.44 -18.33 12.98
N PHE A 515 -35.05 -17.88 14.18
CA PHE A 515 -33.75 -18.22 14.77
C PHE A 515 -33.84 -18.43 16.29
N GLU A 516 -33.13 -19.44 16.79
CA GLU A 516 -33.02 -19.77 18.21
C GLU A 516 -31.63 -20.34 18.54
N LYS A 517 -31.22 -20.24 19.81
CA LYS A 517 -29.93 -20.74 20.31
C LYS A 517 -28.72 -20.27 19.49
N GLY A 518 -28.81 -19.06 18.92
CA GLY A 518 -27.81 -18.45 18.07
C GLY A 518 -27.66 -19.05 16.67
N LEU A 519 -28.65 -19.85 16.21
CA LEU A 519 -28.72 -20.38 14.85
C LEU A 519 -30.03 -19.99 14.15
N ILE A 520 -29.96 -19.82 12.83
CA ILE A 520 -31.16 -19.78 11.98
C ILE A 520 -31.72 -21.20 11.88
N THR A 521 -33.02 -21.37 12.09
CA THR A 521 -33.67 -22.69 12.14
C THR A 521 -34.78 -22.88 11.12
N ARG A 522 -35.37 -21.79 10.58
CA ARG A 522 -36.37 -21.89 9.50
C ARG A 522 -36.44 -20.62 8.68
N LEU A 523 -36.53 -20.79 7.36
CA LEU A 523 -37.01 -19.80 6.40
C LEU A 523 -38.38 -20.27 5.89
N ALA A 524 -39.30 -19.35 5.63
CA ALA A 524 -40.57 -19.64 4.96
C ALA A 524 -41.17 -18.38 4.32
N PRO A 525 -41.91 -18.47 3.19
CA PRO A 525 -42.71 -17.35 2.70
C PRO A 525 -43.73 -16.90 3.76
N THR A 526 -43.86 -15.59 3.99
CA THR A 526 -44.82 -15.02 4.95
C THR A 526 -46.27 -15.44 4.65
N ALA A 527 -46.61 -15.63 3.37
CA ALA A 527 -47.91 -16.15 2.94
C ALA A 527 -48.20 -17.59 3.41
N SER A 528 -47.19 -18.36 3.82
CA SER A 528 -47.30 -19.72 4.36
C SER A 528 -47.30 -19.77 5.91
N SER A 529 -47.42 -18.62 6.58
CA SER A 529 -47.25 -18.51 8.03
C SER A 529 -48.57 -18.73 8.79
N LEU A 530 -48.69 -19.87 9.49
CA LEU A 530 -49.87 -20.26 10.27
C LEU A 530 -49.96 -19.48 11.60
N THR A 531 -50.43 -18.24 11.52
CA THR A 531 -50.61 -17.29 12.63
C THR A 531 -51.75 -17.66 13.59
N SER A 532 -51.62 -18.81 14.25
CA SER A 532 -52.50 -19.24 15.34
C SER A 532 -52.14 -18.56 16.67
N ALA A 533 -53.13 -18.27 17.51
CA ALA A 533 -52.92 -17.47 18.74
C ALA A 533 -51.93 -18.08 19.76
N GLY A 534 -51.71 -19.40 19.71
CA GLY A 534 -50.70 -20.07 20.54
C GLY A 534 -49.24 -19.84 20.07
N PHE A 535 -49.03 -19.52 18.79
CA PHE A 535 -47.71 -19.27 18.23
C PHE A 535 -47.05 -18.03 18.87
N ASN A 536 -47.82 -16.96 19.02
CA ASN A 536 -47.38 -15.69 19.63
C ASN A 536 -47.03 -15.79 21.13
N ALA A 537 -47.33 -16.89 21.80
CA ALA A 537 -46.96 -17.13 23.20
C ALA A 537 -45.55 -17.73 23.36
N LEU A 538 -45.08 -18.44 22.33
CA LEU A 538 -43.80 -19.18 22.36
C LEU A 538 -42.66 -18.39 21.70
N PHE A 539 -42.96 -17.65 20.63
CA PHE A 539 -41.98 -16.91 19.82
C PHE A 539 -41.97 -15.41 20.15
N GLU A 540 -40.81 -14.78 20.02
CA GLU A 540 -40.66 -13.32 20.02
C GLU A 540 -40.73 -12.81 18.57
N ILE A 541 -41.88 -12.27 18.18
CA ILE A 541 -42.21 -11.99 16.77
C ILE A 541 -42.06 -10.49 16.45
N TYR A 542 -41.34 -10.18 15.39
CA TYR A 542 -41.13 -8.83 14.87
C TYR A 542 -41.51 -8.74 13.39
N ASN A 543 -42.53 -7.97 13.05
CA ASN A 543 -42.79 -7.59 11.67
C ASN A 543 -41.77 -6.51 11.27
N VAL A 544 -41.00 -6.75 10.21
CA VAL A 544 -40.01 -5.80 9.68
C VAL A 544 -40.54 -4.95 8.52
N HIS A 545 -41.83 -5.07 8.19
CA HIS A 545 -42.56 -4.18 7.29
C HIS A 545 -41.95 -4.02 5.89
N LEU A 546 -41.58 -5.14 5.25
CA LEU A 546 -40.91 -5.23 3.94
C LEU A 546 -39.52 -4.57 3.85
N ARG A 547 -38.90 -4.23 4.99
CA ARG A 547 -37.50 -3.79 5.04
C ARG A 547 -36.57 -4.86 4.49
N PHE A 548 -35.43 -4.43 3.96
CA PHE A 548 -34.36 -5.32 3.53
C PHE A 548 -33.72 -6.01 4.72
N VAL A 549 -33.51 -7.32 4.59
CA VAL A 549 -32.81 -8.16 5.56
C VAL A 549 -31.73 -8.96 4.84
N THR A 550 -30.52 -8.95 5.40
CA THR A 550 -29.33 -9.63 4.87
C THR A 550 -28.72 -10.54 5.95
N PRO A 551 -27.79 -11.45 5.61
CA PRO A 551 -26.86 -11.98 6.59
C PRO A 551 -26.03 -10.83 7.19
N GLY A 552 -25.37 -11.11 8.31
CA GLY A 552 -24.29 -10.27 8.81
C GLY A 552 -23.18 -10.08 7.77
N LEU A 553 -22.69 -8.85 7.64
CA LEU A 553 -21.58 -8.54 6.73
C LEU A 553 -20.27 -9.07 7.32
N VAL A 554 -19.34 -9.46 6.45
CA VAL A 554 -18.10 -10.16 6.81
C VAL A 554 -16.89 -9.38 6.31
N ASP A 555 -16.12 -8.80 7.23
CA ASP A 555 -14.90 -8.05 6.92
C ASP A 555 -13.67 -8.95 6.97
N MET A 556 -13.21 -9.44 5.82
CA MET A 556 -12.07 -10.38 5.79
C MET A 556 -10.68 -9.73 5.98
N HIS A 557 -10.59 -8.45 6.33
CA HIS A 557 -9.32 -7.81 6.69
C HIS A 557 -9.54 -6.60 7.62
N SER A 558 -9.31 -6.80 8.91
CA SER A 558 -9.37 -5.79 9.98
C SER A 558 -8.09 -5.79 10.85
N HIS A 559 -7.80 -4.65 11.48
CA HIS A 559 -6.76 -4.48 12.51
C HIS A 559 -7.31 -3.93 13.84
N HIS A 560 -8.63 -3.75 13.96
CA HIS A 560 -9.27 -3.41 15.24
C HIS A 560 -9.01 -4.47 16.31
N SER A 561 -9.18 -4.12 17.58
CA SER A 561 -8.78 -4.92 18.76
C SER A 561 -7.26 -5.14 18.91
N LEU A 562 -6.46 -4.99 17.85
CA LEU A 562 -5.01 -4.76 17.95
C LEU A 562 -4.74 -3.27 18.12
N GLY A 563 -5.07 -2.45 17.12
CA GLY A 563 -5.14 -0.99 17.24
C GLY A 563 -6.52 -0.60 17.77
N VAL A 564 -6.61 -0.25 19.05
CA VAL A 564 -7.89 0.09 19.72
C VAL A 564 -8.45 1.42 19.25
N TRP A 565 -9.79 1.55 19.29
CA TRP A 565 -10.46 2.82 19.06
C TRP A 565 -11.10 3.39 20.34
N PRO A 566 -10.99 4.71 20.59
CA PRO A 566 -10.22 5.69 19.80
C PRO A 566 -8.71 5.42 19.90
N ASP A 567 -7.98 5.66 18.80
CA ASP A 567 -6.53 5.53 18.78
C ASP A 567 -5.88 6.47 19.82
N THR A 568 -4.92 5.94 20.55
CA THR A 568 -4.14 6.63 21.58
C THR A 568 -2.64 6.68 21.27
N GLY A 569 -2.19 5.96 20.23
CA GLY A 569 -0.79 5.78 19.86
C GLY A 569 0.05 4.99 20.89
N GLY A 570 1.28 4.67 20.50
CA GLY A 570 2.29 4.10 21.39
C GLY A 570 1.92 2.71 21.92
N ALA A 571 2.00 2.53 23.24
CA ALA A 571 2.00 1.23 23.93
C ALA A 571 0.69 0.42 23.89
N ASN A 572 -0.27 0.77 23.01
CA ASN A 572 -1.50 0.03 22.76
C ASN A 572 -1.57 -0.54 21.33
N ASP A 573 -0.62 -0.20 20.44
CA ASP A 573 -0.54 -0.70 19.06
C ASP A 573 0.23 -2.03 19.00
N ASP A 574 -0.50 -3.13 18.81
CA ASP A 574 0.05 -4.47 18.57
C ASP A 574 -0.18 -4.94 17.11
N VAL A 575 -0.28 -4.01 16.15
CA VAL A 575 -0.63 -4.35 14.74
C VAL A 575 0.56 -4.92 13.95
N ASN A 576 1.79 -4.47 14.18
CA ASN A 576 2.99 -4.95 13.45
C ASN A 576 4.14 -5.29 14.42
N GLU A 577 4.69 -6.50 14.32
CA GLU A 577 5.86 -6.91 15.11
C GLU A 577 7.16 -6.61 14.36
N MET A 578 7.72 -5.42 14.57
CA MET A 578 8.83 -4.87 13.77
C MET A 578 10.21 -5.00 14.43
N GLN A 579 10.38 -5.79 15.50
CA GLN A 579 11.67 -5.91 16.19
C GLN A 579 12.82 -6.40 15.28
N THR A 580 13.92 -5.65 15.25
CA THR A 580 15.08 -5.89 14.37
C THR A 580 15.73 -7.26 14.59
N GLU A 581 15.72 -7.78 15.82
CA GLU A 581 16.26 -9.13 16.14
C GLU A 581 15.48 -10.27 15.46
N TRP A 582 14.19 -10.06 15.15
CA TRP A 582 13.31 -11.07 14.56
C TRP A 582 13.11 -10.86 13.05
N GLY A 583 13.30 -9.61 12.58
CA GLY A 583 13.28 -9.27 11.17
C GLY A 583 11.90 -9.46 10.52
N PRO A 584 11.83 -9.62 9.18
CA PRO A 584 10.57 -9.62 8.44
C PRO A 584 9.76 -10.93 8.51
N MET A 585 10.20 -11.93 9.29
CA MET A 585 9.62 -13.27 9.34
C MET A 585 9.23 -13.66 10.77
N THR A 586 8.01 -13.30 11.17
CA THR A 586 7.44 -13.51 12.51
C THR A 586 6.24 -14.48 12.55
N PRO A 587 6.25 -15.64 11.84
CA PRO A 587 5.10 -16.57 11.78
C PRO A 587 4.68 -17.18 13.12
N PHE A 588 5.49 -17.00 14.16
CA PHE A 588 5.25 -17.52 15.52
C PHE A 588 4.40 -16.60 16.38
N VAL A 589 4.21 -15.32 16.01
CA VAL A 589 3.29 -14.42 16.73
C VAL A 589 1.84 -14.64 16.28
N ARG A 590 0.89 -14.30 17.14
CA ARG A 590 -0.55 -14.43 16.88
C ARG A 590 -1.28 -13.18 17.31
N VAL A 591 -2.25 -12.72 16.52
CA VAL A 591 -3.11 -11.59 16.93
C VAL A 591 -3.86 -11.88 18.22
N LEU A 592 -4.16 -13.16 18.49
CA LEU A 592 -4.81 -13.64 19.71
C LEU A 592 -4.11 -13.14 20.99
N ASP A 593 -2.79 -13.02 20.96
CA ASP A 593 -1.98 -12.60 22.11
C ASP A 593 -2.02 -11.06 22.33
N GLY A 594 -2.45 -10.29 21.32
CA GLY A 594 -2.62 -8.83 21.36
C GLY A 594 -4.09 -8.34 21.27
N LEU A 595 -5.08 -9.24 21.17
CA LEU A 595 -6.50 -8.89 21.09
C LEU A 595 -7.01 -8.24 22.36
N LYS A 596 -7.65 -7.08 22.22
CA LYS A 596 -8.23 -6.29 23.31
C LYS A 596 -9.75 -6.37 23.26
N ALA A 597 -10.32 -7.34 24.00
CA ALA A 597 -11.76 -7.62 24.04
C ALA A 597 -12.65 -6.45 24.53
N TYR A 598 -12.04 -5.42 25.11
CA TYR A 598 -12.71 -4.21 25.59
C TYR A 598 -12.86 -3.11 24.52
N ASP A 599 -12.29 -3.27 23.32
CA ASP A 599 -12.31 -2.25 22.26
C ASP A 599 -13.73 -1.74 21.93
N GLU A 600 -13.88 -0.43 21.77
CA GLU A 600 -15.14 0.20 21.35
C GLU A 600 -15.43 -0.10 19.87
N ALA A 601 -14.38 -0.37 19.06
CA ALA A 601 -14.49 -0.65 17.63
C ALA A 601 -15.52 -1.73 17.31
N PHE A 602 -15.58 -2.83 18.09
CA PHE A 602 -16.57 -3.91 17.90
C PHE A 602 -18.01 -3.37 17.76
N MET A 603 -18.42 -2.42 18.61
CA MET A 603 -19.76 -1.84 18.56
C MET A 603 -19.94 -0.82 17.42
N LEU A 604 -18.88 -0.07 17.09
CA LEU A 604 -18.89 0.88 15.97
C LEU A 604 -19.01 0.15 14.62
N ILE A 605 -18.29 -0.95 14.48
CA ILE A 605 -18.26 -1.83 13.30
C ILE A 605 -19.59 -2.59 13.18
N ALA A 606 -20.10 -3.15 14.27
CA ALA A 606 -21.44 -3.74 14.31
C ALA A 606 -22.54 -2.74 13.92
N SER A 607 -22.40 -1.44 14.24
CA SER A 607 -23.38 -0.42 13.81
C SER A 607 -23.45 -0.20 12.30
N GLY A 608 -22.49 -0.73 11.52
CA GLY A 608 -22.52 -0.77 10.05
C GLY A 608 -23.12 -2.06 9.47
N GLY A 609 -23.48 -3.04 10.30
CA GLY A 609 -23.99 -4.35 9.86
C GLY A 609 -22.94 -5.46 9.78
N ILE A 610 -21.68 -5.17 10.08
CA ILE A 610 -20.57 -6.14 10.01
C ILE A 610 -20.58 -6.96 11.31
N THR A 611 -20.90 -8.25 11.22
CA THR A 611 -21.04 -9.13 12.40
C THR A 611 -19.81 -9.97 12.67
N SER A 612 -18.97 -10.20 11.65
CA SER A 612 -17.79 -11.05 11.73
C SER A 612 -16.62 -10.38 11.02
N SER A 613 -15.41 -10.52 11.58
CA SER A 613 -14.19 -9.94 11.00
C SER A 613 -13.02 -10.93 11.10
N LEU A 614 -12.10 -10.92 10.13
CA LEU A 614 -10.78 -11.54 10.29
C LEU A 614 -9.78 -10.48 10.77
N ILE A 615 -9.28 -10.64 11.99
CA ILE A 615 -8.18 -9.83 12.53
C ILE A 615 -6.86 -10.43 12.03
N LEU A 616 -5.99 -9.58 11.48
CA LEU A 616 -4.66 -9.96 11.00
C LEU A 616 -3.60 -8.99 11.55
N PRO A 617 -2.33 -9.41 11.63
CA PRO A 617 -1.21 -8.47 11.68
C PRO A 617 -1.23 -7.53 10.47
N GLY A 618 -0.51 -6.42 10.54
CA GLY A 618 -0.43 -5.38 9.52
C GLY A 618 0.29 -5.83 8.24
N SER A 619 1.30 -5.09 7.81
CA SER A 619 2.00 -5.35 6.53
C SER A 619 3.46 -4.91 6.50
N ALA A 620 4.04 -4.58 7.65
CA ALA A 620 5.47 -4.35 7.78
C ALA A 620 6.28 -5.62 7.44
N ASN A 621 5.85 -6.77 7.93
CA ASN A 621 6.56 -8.05 7.81
C ASN A 621 6.19 -8.79 6.51
N ILE A 622 7.17 -9.44 5.86
CA ILE A 622 6.94 -10.36 4.73
C ILE A 622 6.03 -11.53 5.16
N MET A 623 6.18 -12.00 6.40
CA MET A 623 5.30 -12.97 7.04
C MET A 623 5.08 -12.54 8.50
N GLY A 624 3.92 -11.96 8.80
CA GLY A 624 3.68 -11.17 10.02
C GLY A 624 3.01 -11.91 11.18
N GLY A 625 2.73 -13.21 11.06
CA GLY A 625 2.08 -14.00 12.10
C GLY A 625 0.63 -14.40 11.82
N GLU A 626 0.00 -15.04 12.79
CA GLU A 626 -1.32 -15.66 12.64
C GLU A 626 -2.49 -14.72 12.93
N GLY A 627 -3.46 -14.66 12.01
CA GLY A 627 -4.75 -14.00 12.19
C GLY A 627 -5.82 -14.92 12.80
N PHE A 628 -6.88 -14.33 13.34
CA PHE A 628 -8.01 -15.03 13.97
C PHE A 628 -9.36 -14.35 13.64
N ALA A 629 -10.40 -15.15 13.42
CA ALA A 629 -11.75 -14.65 13.13
C ALA A 629 -12.53 -14.35 14.42
N VAL A 630 -13.16 -13.18 14.49
CA VAL A 630 -13.93 -12.68 15.64
C VAL A 630 -15.39 -12.38 15.26
N LYS A 631 -16.29 -12.40 16.25
CA LYS A 631 -17.60 -11.75 16.15
C LYS A 631 -17.51 -10.32 16.67
N ASN A 632 -18.17 -9.38 16.01
CA ASN A 632 -18.19 -7.96 16.40
C ASN A 632 -19.22 -7.68 17.51
N ALA A 633 -19.24 -8.53 18.54
CA ALA A 633 -20.16 -8.45 19.68
C ALA A 633 -19.36 -8.16 20.96
N ARG A 634 -19.23 -6.87 21.32
CA ARG A 634 -18.49 -6.46 22.53
C ARG A 634 -19.10 -7.11 23.77
N ASN A 635 -18.26 -7.75 24.56
CA ASN A 635 -18.64 -8.50 25.76
C ASN A 635 -19.68 -9.60 25.46
N SER A 636 -19.39 -10.49 24.48
CA SER A 636 -20.26 -11.62 24.11
C SER A 636 -20.28 -12.80 25.08
N GLY A 637 -19.46 -12.77 26.14
CA GLY A 637 -19.39 -13.82 27.16
C GLY A 637 -20.69 -14.07 27.93
N GLU A 638 -20.74 -15.18 28.68
CA GLU A 638 -21.89 -15.54 29.52
C GLU A 638 -22.18 -14.46 30.57
N HIS A 639 -21.13 -13.84 31.13
CA HIS A 639 -21.24 -12.80 32.15
C HIS A 639 -21.00 -11.38 31.60
N ARG A 640 -20.82 -11.25 30.27
CA ARG A 640 -20.50 -9.99 29.57
C ARG A 640 -19.24 -9.30 30.08
N GLU A 641 -18.19 -10.08 30.31
CA GLU A 641 -16.86 -9.62 30.70
C GLU A 641 -15.93 -9.47 29.47
N TYR A 642 -14.72 -8.92 29.69
CA TYR A 642 -13.73 -8.68 28.62
C TYR A 642 -12.83 -9.91 28.39
N VAL A 643 -13.40 -11.02 27.93
CA VAL A 643 -12.67 -12.28 27.69
C VAL A 643 -12.30 -12.41 26.21
N VAL A 644 -11.01 -12.44 25.90
CA VAL A 644 -10.49 -12.52 24.52
C VAL A 644 -10.98 -13.76 23.78
N GLU A 645 -10.84 -14.92 24.39
CA GLU A 645 -11.29 -16.22 23.83
C GLU A 645 -12.79 -16.22 23.49
N GLU A 646 -13.64 -15.49 24.25
CA GLU A 646 -15.08 -15.37 23.99
C GLU A 646 -15.43 -14.37 22.85
N THR A 647 -14.47 -13.62 22.31
CA THR A 647 -14.66 -12.80 21.09
C THR A 647 -14.54 -13.62 19.81
N LEU A 648 -13.84 -14.76 19.87
CA LEU A 648 -13.55 -15.58 18.69
C LEU A 648 -14.82 -16.16 18.08
N LEU A 649 -14.91 -16.12 16.76
CA LEU A 649 -16.01 -16.72 16.00
C LEU A 649 -16.10 -18.23 16.27
N GLU A 650 -14.96 -18.89 16.46
CA GLU A 650 -14.81 -20.31 16.77
C GLU A 650 -14.64 -20.63 18.27
N TYR A 651 -15.02 -19.71 19.15
CA TYR A 651 -15.19 -20.03 20.57
C TYR A 651 -16.11 -21.26 20.74
N GLY A 652 -15.73 -22.15 21.65
CA GLY A 652 -16.40 -23.44 21.87
C GLY A 652 -16.04 -24.55 20.86
N VAL A 653 -15.24 -24.25 19.82
CA VAL A 653 -14.62 -25.26 18.93
C VAL A 653 -13.25 -25.64 19.49
N PRO A 654 -12.85 -26.93 19.50
CA PRO A 654 -11.50 -27.36 19.89
C PRO A 654 -10.41 -26.69 19.05
N GLU A 655 -9.31 -26.27 19.68
CA GLU A 655 -8.23 -25.51 19.03
C GLU A 655 -7.67 -26.20 17.78
N GLU A 656 -7.53 -27.53 17.81
CA GLU A 656 -7.00 -28.32 16.68
C GLU A 656 -7.97 -28.46 15.49
N GLN A 657 -9.18 -27.91 15.62
CA GLN A 657 -10.26 -27.91 14.62
C GLN A 657 -10.61 -26.49 14.13
N ARG A 658 -10.03 -25.43 14.71
CA ARG A 658 -10.22 -24.03 14.29
C ARG A 658 -9.48 -23.72 12.99
N VAL A 659 -9.99 -22.78 12.20
CA VAL A 659 -9.29 -22.25 11.03
C VAL A 659 -8.20 -21.27 11.48
N ARG A 660 -6.96 -21.56 11.10
CA ARG A 660 -5.79 -20.67 11.30
C ARG A 660 -5.53 -19.89 10.01
N TYR A 661 -5.09 -18.63 10.13
CA TYR A 661 -4.79 -17.75 9.00
C TYR A 661 -3.37 -17.20 9.16
N MET A 662 -2.56 -17.13 8.10
CA MET A 662 -1.22 -16.53 8.10
C MET A 662 -1.23 -15.25 7.28
N LYS A 663 -0.75 -14.15 7.86
CA LYS A 663 -0.55 -12.89 7.13
C LYS A 663 0.83 -12.85 6.49
N LEU A 664 0.86 -12.47 5.22
CA LEU A 664 2.06 -12.10 4.49
C LEU A 664 1.91 -10.71 3.85
N ALA A 665 3.04 -10.14 3.43
CA ALA A 665 3.09 -8.93 2.62
C ALA A 665 4.14 -9.02 1.49
N CYS A 666 3.85 -8.35 0.39
CA CYS A 666 4.74 -8.09 -0.74
C CYS A 666 4.93 -6.56 -0.90
N GLY A 667 5.64 -6.13 -1.95
CA GLY A 667 5.61 -4.73 -2.39
C GLY A 667 6.40 -3.76 -1.52
N GLU A 668 5.91 -2.52 -1.42
CA GLU A 668 6.57 -1.39 -0.76
C GLU A 668 6.72 -1.59 0.76
N ASN A 669 5.63 -1.85 1.49
CA ASN A 669 5.63 -1.86 2.96
C ASN A 669 6.78 -2.70 3.59
N PRO A 670 6.99 -3.99 3.22
CA PRO A 670 8.08 -4.79 3.78
C PRO A 670 9.46 -4.49 3.19
N LYS A 671 9.54 -3.77 2.05
CA LYS A 671 10.80 -3.23 1.53
C LYS A 671 11.24 -2.05 2.41
N ASP A 672 10.31 -1.14 2.74
CA ASP A 672 10.60 0.16 3.35
C ASP A 672 10.91 0.03 4.85
N VAL A 673 10.23 -0.88 5.56
CA VAL A 673 10.49 -1.13 7.00
C VAL A 673 11.86 -1.76 7.26
N TYR A 674 12.37 -2.59 6.35
CA TYR A 674 13.59 -3.38 6.56
C TYR A 674 14.75 -3.03 5.61
N GLY A 675 14.62 -1.99 4.78
CA GLY A 675 15.66 -1.57 3.83
C GLY A 675 15.92 -2.58 2.70
N HIS A 676 14.94 -3.41 2.35
CA HIS A 676 15.08 -4.45 1.33
C HIS A 676 14.61 -4.00 -0.06
N THR A 677 15.00 -4.75 -1.09
CA THR A 677 14.36 -4.69 -2.42
C THR A 677 13.25 -5.74 -2.54
N ARG A 678 12.38 -5.60 -3.55
CA ARG A 678 11.40 -6.65 -3.94
C ARG A 678 12.07 -8.02 -4.17
N MET A 679 13.29 -8.02 -4.72
CA MET A 679 14.10 -9.25 -4.90
C MET A 679 14.55 -9.84 -3.55
N GLY A 680 15.01 -9.00 -2.63
CA GLY A 680 15.36 -9.39 -1.26
C GLY A 680 14.18 -10.04 -0.53
N ASN A 681 13.01 -9.38 -0.56
CA ASN A 681 11.79 -9.90 0.07
C ASN A 681 11.39 -11.29 -0.48
N ALA A 682 11.46 -11.48 -1.81
CA ALA A 682 11.19 -12.76 -2.45
C ALA A 682 12.23 -13.85 -2.13
N TRP A 683 13.51 -13.49 -1.94
CA TRP A 683 14.55 -14.42 -1.52
C TRP A 683 14.40 -14.84 -0.05
N ILE A 684 14.14 -13.89 0.86
CA ILE A 684 13.94 -14.16 2.30
C ILE A 684 12.76 -15.12 2.50
N LEU A 685 11.62 -14.88 1.84
CA LEU A 685 10.47 -15.77 1.90
C LEU A 685 10.81 -17.19 1.41
N ARG A 686 11.49 -17.31 0.26
CA ARG A 686 11.92 -18.60 -0.30
C ARG A 686 12.84 -19.36 0.66
N ALA A 687 13.84 -18.69 1.23
CA ALA A 687 14.79 -19.29 2.16
C ALA A 687 14.11 -19.80 3.45
N HIS A 688 13.17 -19.03 3.99
CA HIS A 688 12.37 -19.43 5.16
C HIS A 688 11.45 -20.62 4.86
N LEU A 689 10.77 -20.62 3.71
CA LEU A 689 9.92 -21.74 3.30
C LEU A 689 10.73 -23.02 3.06
N ALA A 690 11.95 -22.93 2.52
CA ALA A 690 12.86 -24.07 2.38
C ALA A 690 13.27 -24.65 3.76
N LYS A 691 13.66 -23.80 4.71
CA LYS A 691 13.95 -24.18 6.11
C LYS A 691 12.75 -24.86 6.79
N ALA A 692 11.53 -24.40 6.50
CA ALA A 692 10.30 -25.03 6.97
C ALA A 692 10.04 -26.39 6.27
N ARG A 693 10.33 -26.54 4.97
CA ARG A 693 10.24 -27.83 4.26
C ARG A 693 11.19 -28.89 4.84
N GLU A 694 12.41 -28.52 5.23
CA GLU A 694 13.35 -29.42 5.91
C GLU A 694 12.82 -29.91 7.28
N LEU A 695 12.06 -29.06 8.00
CA LEU A 695 11.40 -29.47 9.24
C LEU A 695 10.20 -30.37 8.98
N LEU A 696 9.37 -30.04 7.98
CA LEU A 696 8.23 -30.85 7.55
C LEU A 696 8.67 -32.28 7.21
N THR A 697 9.73 -32.42 6.41
CA THR A 697 10.29 -33.71 6.00
C THR A 697 10.75 -34.54 7.21
N ARG A 698 11.54 -33.93 8.10
CA ARG A 698 12.00 -34.60 9.34
C ARG A 698 10.85 -35.03 10.26
N GLN A 699 9.75 -34.27 10.29
CA GLN A 699 8.55 -34.66 11.03
C GLN A 699 7.86 -35.86 10.40
N ASP A 700 7.68 -35.88 9.09
CA ASP A 700 7.01 -36.99 8.40
C ASP A 700 7.84 -38.28 8.46
N ASP A 701 9.17 -38.19 8.32
CA ASP A 701 10.11 -39.31 8.55
C ASP A 701 10.02 -39.86 9.98
N TYR A 702 10.06 -38.96 10.98
CA TYR A 702 9.93 -39.35 12.39
C TYR A 702 8.59 -40.04 12.65
N CYS A 703 7.50 -39.50 12.09
CA CYS A 703 6.16 -40.05 12.26
C CYS A 703 5.96 -41.40 11.54
N LEU A 704 6.59 -41.60 10.38
CA LEU A 704 6.62 -42.90 9.72
C LEU A 704 7.35 -43.93 10.60
N ALA A 705 8.56 -43.62 11.06
CA ALA A 705 9.36 -44.50 11.91
C ALA A 705 8.66 -44.80 13.25
N ALA A 706 8.06 -43.80 13.89
CA ALA A 706 7.27 -43.97 15.12
C ALA A 706 6.06 -44.87 14.90
N SER A 707 5.37 -44.77 13.76
CA SER A 707 4.22 -45.64 13.45
C SER A 707 4.60 -47.11 13.25
N VAL A 708 5.81 -47.39 12.72
CA VAL A 708 6.34 -48.75 12.63
C VAL A 708 6.69 -49.27 14.04
N ALA A 709 7.38 -48.46 14.84
CA ALA A 709 7.71 -48.78 16.23
C ALA A 709 6.46 -49.00 17.10
N SER A 710 5.31 -48.36 16.81
CA SER A 710 4.09 -48.50 17.63
C SER A 710 3.48 -49.89 17.54
N THR A 711 3.71 -50.61 16.44
CA THR A 711 3.28 -52.01 16.26
C THR A 711 4.24 -53.03 16.88
N SER A 712 5.39 -52.57 17.39
CA SER A 712 6.47 -53.41 17.94
C SER A 712 6.41 -53.52 19.47
N SER A 713 7.35 -54.24 20.08
CA SER A 713 7.42 -54.41 21.53
C SER A 713 7.75 -53.11 22.27
N ARG A 714 7.44 -53.05 23.57
CA ARG A 714 7.84 -51.93 24.45
C ARG A 714 9.34 -51.69 24.50
N SER A 715 10.18 -52.71 24.26
CA SER A 715 11.63 -52.50 24.12
C SER A 715 11.96 -51.77 22.82
N THR A 716 11.36 -52.16 21.69
CA THR A 716 11.53 -51.45 20.41
C THR A 716 11.05 -49.99 20.49
N GLN A 717 9.95 -49.73 21.19
CA GLN A 717 9.42 -48.37 21.44
C GLN A 717 10.39 -47.54 22.29
N HIS A 718 10.97 -48.13 23.34
CA HIS A 718 12.01 -47.53 24.16
C HIS A 718 13.28 -47.22 23.34
N ASP A 719 13.75 -48.18 22.56
CA ASP A 719 14.97 -48.07 21.77
C ASP A 719 14.81 -47.07 20.61
N PHE A 720 13.62 -46.95 20.03
CA PHE A 720 13.27 -45.88 19.10
C PHE A 720 13.41 -44.50 19.74
N VAL A 721 12.79 -44.24 20.90
CA VAL A 721 12.92 -42.93 21.58
C VAL A 721 14.36 -42.65 22.01
N LYS A 722 15.14 -43.68 22.35
CA LYS A 722 16.57 -43.56 22.68
C LYS A 722 17.43 -43.21 21.46
N ALA A 723 17.07 -43.67 20.26
CA ALA A 723 17.83 -43.44 19.02
C ALA A 723 17.37 -42.20 18.23
N ALA A 724 16.06 -42.02 18.04
CA ALA A 724 15.46 -40.91 17.30
C ALA A 724 15.21 -39.66 18.17
N GLY A 725 15.18 -39.80 19.50
CA GLY A 725 14.95 -38.71 20.43
C GLY A 725 13.49 -38.21 20.46
N LYS A 726 13.33 -36.91 20.74
CA LYS A 726 12.02 -36.25 20.72
C LYS A 726 11.54 -36.04 19.27
N PHE A 727 10.23 -35.96 19.08
CA PHE A 727 9.63 -35.43 17.85
C PHE A 727 10.26 -34.08 17.45
N PRO A 728 10.64 -33.88 16.18
CA PRO A 728 11.32 -32.66 15.74
C PRO A 728 10.35 -31.48 15.64
N ALA A 729 10.45 -30.57 16.61
CA ALA A 729 9.73 -29.30 16.64
C ALA A 729 10.72 -28.12 16.75
N ILE A 730 10.40 -27.04 16.03
CA ILE A 730 11.05 -25.72 16.11
C ILE A 730 9.87 -24.74 16.20
N PRO A 731 9.55 -24.17 17.38
CA PRO A 731 8.35 -23.35 17.57
C PRO A 731 8.23 -22.20 16.56
N GLU A 732 9.37 -21.58 16.21
CA GLU A 732 9.52 -20.46 15.28
C GLU A 732 9.10 -20.81 13.84
N LEU A 733 8.91 -22.11 13.53
CA LEU A 733 8.50 -22.61 12.22
C LEU A 733 7.15 -23.35 12.26
N GLU A 734 6.48 -23.50 13.41
CA GLU A 734 5.27 -24.34 13.52
C GLU A 734 4.16 -23.89 12.57
N SER A 735 3.79 -22.61 12.61
CA SER A 735 2.77 -22.04 11.72
C SER A 735 3.16 -22.11 10.24
N THR A 736 4.45 -21.97 9.90
CA THR A 736 4.95 -22.12 8.51
C THR A 736 4.90 -23.59 8.05
N VAL A 737 5.15 -24.53 8.95
CA VAL A 737 5.08 -25.97 8.68
C VAL A 737 3.63 -26.50 8.67
N ALA A 738 2.72 -25.82 9.38
CA ALA A 738 1.28 -26.03 9.26
C ALA A 738 0.72 -25.44 7.95
N LEU A 739 1.21 -24.27 7.52
CA LEU A 739 0.95 -23.65 6.21
C LEU A 739 1.36 -24.56 5.05
N LEU A 740 2.58 -25.13 5.10
CA LEU A 740 3.07 -26.13 4.13
C LEU A 740 2.29 -27.45 4.11
N ARG A 741 1.47 -27.73 5.14
CA ARG A 741 0.52 -28.86 5.18
C ARG A 741 -0.91 -28.47 4.84
N GLY A 742 -1.18 -27.22 4.46
CA GLY A 742 -2.54 -26.72 4.18
C GLY A 742 -3.44 -26.62 5.42
N ARG A 743 -2.85 -26.56 6.63
CA ARG A 743 -3.56 -26.40 7.91
C ARG A 743 -3.71 -24.94 8.36
N VAL A 744 -3.14 -24.00 7.59
CA VAL A 744 -3.22 -22.55 7.80
C VAL A 744 -3.54 -21.90 6.45
N ALA A 745 -4.49 -20.97 6.42
CA ALA A 745 -4.89 -20.22 5.23
C ALA A 745 -3.89 -19.11 4.89
N PHE A 746 -3.47 -18.98 3.63
CA PHE A 746 -2.49 -17.99 3.19
C PHE A 746 -3.17 -16.69 2.73
N HIS A 747 -2.99 -15.60 3.48
CA HIS A 747 -3.57 -14.28 3.20
C HIS A 747 -2.47 -13.23 3.01
N ASN A 748 -2.39 -12.62 1.82
CA ASN A 748 -1.24 -11.78 1.46
C ASN A 748 -1.61 -10.36 1.03
N HIS A 749 -1.08 -9.36 1.74
CA HIS A 749 -1.08 -7.95 1.35
C HIS A 749 -0.25 -7.76 0.08
N CYS A 750 -0.89 -7.29 -1.01
CA CYS A 750 -0.21 -7.08 -2.28
C CYS A 750 -0.99 -6.16 -3.20
N TYR A 751 -0.34 -5.39 -4.06
CA TYR A 751 -1.04 -4.44 -4.94
C TYR A 751 -0.76 -4.69 -6.44
N LEU A 752 0.52 -4.74 -6.83
CA LEU A 752 0.92 -4.74 -8.24
C LEU A 752 0.93 -6.14 -8.87
N PRO A 753 0.72 -6.24 -10.20
CA PRO A 753 0.73 -7.50 -10.94
C PRO A 753 1.99 -8.35 -10.76
N GLU A 754 3.17 -7.74 -10.81
CA GLU A 754 4.47 -8.41 -10.75
C GLU A 754 4.80 -8.92 -9.34
N ASP A 755 4.35 -8.22 -8.31
CA ASP A 755 4.43 -8.70 -6.93
C ASP A 755 3.47 -9.88 -6.72
N MET A 756 2.22 -9.79 -7.18
CA MET A 756 1.26 -10.91 -7.12
C MET A 756 1.77 -12.15 -7.88
N GLU A 757 2.31 -11.98 -9.08
CA GLU A 757 2.91 -13.08 -9.85
C GLU A 757 4.16 -13.65 -9.16
N THR A 758 4.95 -12.80 -8.48
CA THR A 758 6.10 -13.25 -7.68
C THR A 758 5.68 -14.05 -6.45
N MET A 759 4.62 -13.62 -5.75
CA MET A 759 4.06 -14.38 -4.63
C MET A 759 3.47 -15.72 -5.08
N ILE A 760 2.75 -15.77 -6.21
CA ILE A 760 2.28 -17.03 -6.80
C ILE A 760 3.47 -17.94 -7.15
N ARG A 761 4.53 -17.40 -7.76
CA ARG A 761 5.73 -18.16 -8.13
C ARG A 761 6.41 -18.79 -6.91
N VAL A 762 6.73 -17.99 -5.89
CA VAL A 762 7.40 -18.45 -4.65
C VAL A 762 6.55 -19.44 -3.85
N THR A 763 5.23 -19.29 -3.86
CA THR A 763 4.32 -20.24 -3.19
C THR A 763 4.13 -21.55 -3.98
N SER A 764 4.11 -21.48 -5.31
CA SER A 764 4.03 -22.66 -6.21
C SER A 764 5.29 -23.53 -6.14
N GLU A 765 6.47 -22.94 -5.91
CA GLU A 765 7.71 -23.68 -5.59
C GLU A 765 7.57 -24.59 -4.35
N GLN A 766 6.51 -24.40 -3.55
CA GLN A 766 6.25 -25.11 -2.30
C GLN A 766 4.82 -25.67 -2.18
N ASP A 767 4.07 -25.75 -3.29
CA ASP A 767 2.66 -26.23 -3.31
C ASP A 767 1.74 -25.54 -2.28
N ILE A 768 2.03 -24.27 -1.97
CA ILE A 768 1.21 -23.42 -1.11
C ILE A 768 0.16 -22.72 -1.98
N LYS A 769 -1.13 -22.84 -1.62
CA LYS A 769 -2.23 -22.14 -2.30
C LYS A 769 -2.61 -20.84 -1.58
N ILE A 770 -2.50 -19.72 -2.30
CA ILE A 770 -2.92 -18.39 -1.83
C ILE A 770 -4.45 -18.35 -1.77
N LYS A 771 -5.02 -18.08 -0.59
CA LYS A 771 -6.48 -17.98 -0.40
C LYS A 771 -7.01 -16.64 -0.89
N ALA A 772 -6.33 -15.55 -0.53
CA ALA A 772 -6.64 -14.22 -1.01
C ALA A 772 -5.42 -13.31 -1.17
N PHE A 773 -5.45 -12.47 -2.19
CA PHE A 773 -4.67 -11.23 -2.21
C PHE A 773 -5.50 -10.10 -1.63
N HIS A 774 -4.91 -9.37 -0.68
CA HIS A 774 -5.51 -8.27 0.04
C HIS A 774 -5.00 -6.94 -0.54
N HIS A 775 -5.84 -5.91 -0.53
CA HIS A 775 -5.68 -4.63 -1.25
C HIS A 775 -5.80 -4.82 -2.76
N ALA A 776 -4.80 -5.44 -3.41
CA ALA A 776 -4.85 -5.94 -4.79
C ALA A 776 -5.42 -4.94 -5.82
N ILE A 777 -5.14 -3.65 -5.63
CA ILE A 777 -5.82 -2.54 -6.31
C ILE A 777 -5.64 -2.59 -7.84
N GLU A 778 -4.57 -3.21 -8.33
CA GLU A 778 -4.25 -3.30 -9.76
C GLU A 778 -4.52 -4.71 -10.36
N ALA A 779 -5.12 -5.64 -9.58
CA ALA A 779 -5.49 -6.99 -10.04
C ALA A 779 -6.44 -7.01 -11.24
N TRP A 780 -7.24 -5.95 -11.42
CA TRP A 780 -8.15 -5.79 -12.57
C TRP A 780 -7.43 -5.67 -13.91
N GLN A 781 -6.14 -5.32 -13.92
CA GLN A 781 -5.32 -5.25 -15.14
C GLN A 781 -4.93 -6.66 -15.63
N VAL A 782 -4.85 -7.65 -14.73
CA VAL A 782 -4.27 -8.97 -15.01
C VAL A 782 -5.16 -10.18 -14.67
N PRO A 783 -6.50 -10.14 -14.90
CA PRO A 783 -7.39 -11.26 -14.54
C PRO A 783 -7.02 -12.57 -15.25
N HIS A 784 -6.58 -12.50 -16.51
CA HIS A 784 -6.11 -13.68 -17.24
C HIS A 784 -4.80 -14.29 -16.70
N MET A 785 -3.94 -13.51 -16.04
CA MET A 785 -2.76 -14.04 -15.34
C MET A 785 -3.22 -14.80 -14.09
N LEU A 786 -4.04 -14.15 -13.26
CA LEU A 786 -4.58 -14.71 -12.02
C LEU A 786 -5.31 -16.04 -12.27
N LYS A 787 -6.24 -16.10 -13.24
CA LYS A 787 -6.96 -17.35 -13.59
C LYS A 787 -6.06 -18.48 -14.08
N ARG A 788 -4.92 -18.18 -14.72
CA ARG A 788 -4.00 -19.20 -15.23
C ARG A 788 -3.02 -19.70 -14.17
N LYS A 789 -2.71 -18.88 -13.16
CA LYS A 789 -1.64 -19.15 -12.19
C LYS A 789 -2.14 -19.41 -10.77
N ALA A 790 -3.38 -19.07 -10.42
CA ALA A 790 -3.94 -19.28 -9.08
C ALA A 790 -5.39 -19.79 -9.14
N GLU A 791 -5.60 -21.03 -8.70
CA GLU A 791 -6.93 -21.64 -8.57
C GLU A 791 -7.69 -21.04 -7.38
N ASN A 792 -8.98 -20.72 -7.55
CA ASN A 792 -9.91 -20.30 -6.48
C ASN A 792 -9.45 -19.10 -5.62
N ILE A 793 -8.49 -18.30 -6.09
CA ILE A 793 -8.00 -17.12 -5.36
C ILE A 793 -9.06 -16.03 -5.28
N THR A 794 -9.22 -15.41 -4.10
CA THR A 794 -10.10 -14.25 -3.90
C THR A 794 -9.29 -12.95 -3.95
N ILE A 795 -9.88 -11.90 -4.53
CA ILE A 795 -9.33 -10.54 -4.52
C ILE A 795 -10.09 -9.72 -3.48
N ALA A 796 -9.43 -9.43 -2.35
CA ALA A 796 -9.98 -8.69 -1.21
C ALA A 796 -9.53 -7.23 -1.26
N THR A 797 -10.32 -6.39 -1.95
CA THR A 797 -9.91 -5.06 -2.42
C THR A 797 -10.78 -3.93 -1.83
N PHE A 798 -10.55 -2.71 -2.30
CA PHE A 798 -11.39 -1.53 -2.08
C PHE A 798 -12.15 -1.21 -3.38
N ALA A 799 -13.30 -0.55 -3.27
CA ALA A 799 -13.99 -0.01 -4.43
C ALA A 799 -13.38 1.33 -4.87
N GLU A 800 -13.05 2.23 -3.93
CA GLU A 800 -12.50 3.56 -4.22
C GLU A 800 -11.24 3.97 -3.44
N PHE A 801 -10.97 3.43 -2.25
CA PHE A 801 -9.83 3.83 -1.42
C PHE A 801 -8.48 3.48 -2.07
N SER A 802 -7.71 4.51 -2.42
CA SER A 802 -6.56 4.42 -3.35
C SER A 802 -5.71 5.71 -3.37
N LEU A 803 -4.68 5.77 -4.21
CA LEU A 803 -3.83 6.95 -4.48
C LEU A 803 -2.90 7.41 -3.33
N TYR A 804 -2.77 6.64 -2.25
CA TYR A 804 -1.97 6.97 -1.07
C TYR A 804 -0.53 6.40 -1.08
N LYS A 805 -0.18 5.62 -2.11
CA LYS A 805 1.16 5.05 -2.39
C LYS A 805 1.36 4.92 -3.89
N TRP A 806 2.61 4.69 -4.33
CA TRP A 806 2.90 4.39 -5.74
C TRP A 806 2.23 3.09 -6.18
N GLU A 807 2.38 2.01 -5.41
CA GLU A 807 1.69 0.74 -5.69
C GLU A 807 0.14 0.80 -5.53
N ALA A 808 -0.42 1.94 -5.12
CA ALA A 808 -1.86 2.17 -5.03
C ALA A 808 -2.38 3.20 -6.07
N TYR A 809 -1.60 3.50 -7.11
CA TYR A 809 -1.80 4.67 -7.97
C TYR A 809 -2.73 4.47 -9.18
N SER A 810 -2.97 3.23 -9.64
CA SER A 810 -3.82 2.91 -10.81
C SER A 810 -5.10 2.10 -10.44
N PRO A 811 -5.96 2.61 -9.53
CA PRO A 811 -7.23 1.99 -9.20
C PRO A 811 -8.20 2.03 -10.37
N SER A 812 -9.21 1.16 -10.34
CA SER A 812 -10.37 1.25 -11.22
C SER A 812 -11.64 1.00 -10.43
N LEU A 813 -12.58 1.95 -10.47
CA LEU A 813 -13.90 1.78 -9.85
C LEU A 813 -14.70 0.62 -10.49
N ALA A 814 -14.33 0.23 -11.72
CA ALA A 814 -14.87 -0.93 -12.41
C ALA A 814 -14.13 -2.26 -12.10
N ALA A 815 -13.09 -2.24 -11.25
CA ALA A 815 -12.26 -3.43 -10.93
C ALA A 815 -13.09 -4.62 -10.47
N GLY A 816 -14.06 -4.38 -9.57
CA GLY A 816 -14.98 -5.41 -9.09
C GLY A 816 -15.76 -6.08 -10.22
N LYS A 817 -16.28 -5.30 -11.18
CA LYS A 817 -16.93 -5.85 -12.38
C LYS A 817 -15.94 -6.63 -13.23
N ILE A 818 -14.78 -6.06 -13.56
CA ILE A 818 -13.80 -6.68 -14.47
C ILE A 818 -13.37 -8.05 -13.94
N LEU A 819 -13.07 -8.15 -12.65
CA LEU A 819 -12.70 -9.41 -11.99
C LEU A 819 -13.87 -10.41 -11.97
N ASN A 820 -15.09 -9.95 -11.64
CA ASN A 820 -16.30 -10.78 -11.64
C ASN A 820 -16.68 -11.31 -13.05
N ASP A 821 -16.56 -10.50 -14.09
CA ASP A 821 -16.81 -10.91 -15.48
C ASP A 821 -15.82 -12.00 -15.93
N HIS A 822 -14.60 -11.96 -15.37
CA HIS A 822 -13.61 -13.02 -15.52
C HIS A 822 -13.86 -14.21 -14.56
N GLY A 823 -14.86 -14.17 -13.68
CA GLY A 823 -15.16 -15.22 -12.72
C GLY A 823 -14.14 -15.35 -11.59
N ILE A 824 -13.42 -14.27 -11.27
CA ILE A 824 -12.57 -14.17 -10.08
C ILE A 824 -13.43 -13.66 -8.92
N PRO A 825 -13.49 -14.36 -7.76
CA PRO A 825 -14.19 -13.87 -6.59
C PRO A 825 -13.61 -12.55 -6.09
N VAL A 826 -14.49 -11.56 -5.91
CA VAL A 826 -14.14 -10.25 -5.34
C VAL A 826 -14.80 -10.13 -3.97
N ALA A 827 -14.01 -9.80 -2.95
CA ALA A 827 -14.49 -9.31 -1.69
C ALA A 827 -14.10 -7.83 -1.54
N PHE A 828 -14.95 -7.04 -0.91
CA PHE A 828 -14.52 -5.76 -0.34
C PHE A 828 -14.14 -5.96 1.12
N LYS A 829 -13.14 -5.20 1.59
CA LYS A 829 -12.65 -5.25 2.97
C LYS A 829 -12.42 -3.86 3.53
N SER A 830 -12.31 -3.75 4.86
CA SER A 830 -12.19 -2.45 5.52
C SER A 830 -10.77 -1.92 5.60
N ASP A 831 -9.80 -2.78 5.94
CA ASP A 831 -8.46 -2.38 6.41
C ASP A 831 -8.46 -1.61 7.75
N HIS A 832 -9.53 -1.72 8.55
CA HIS A 832 -9.78 -0.89 9.72
C HIS A 832 -8.60 -0.88 10.70
N GLY A 833 -7.96 0.28 10.78
CA GLY A 833 -7.01 0.68 11.82
C GLY A 833 -7.00 2.20 12.01
N ILE A 834 -7.03 2.95 10.90
CA ILE A 834 -7.12 4.42 10.88
C ILE A 834 -8.52 4.92 10.48
N ALA A 835 -8.84 6.18 10.79
CA ALA A 835 -10.17 6.77 10.64
C ALA A 835 -10.74 6.66 9.20
N GLU A 836 -9.86 6.69 8.21
CA GLU A 836 -10.12 6.60 6.78
C GLU A 836 -10.60 5.19 6.35
N THR A 837 -10.14 4.15 7.04
CA THR A 837 -10.34 2.72 6.71
C THR A 837 -11.50 2.08 7.48
N ASN A 838 -12.45 2.87 7.96
CA ASN A 838 -13.41 2.43 8.96
C ASN A 838 -14.41 1.36 8.44
N ALA A 839 -14.25 0.11 8.91
CA ALA A 839 -15.13 -1.03 8.64
C ALA A 839 -16.63 -0.79 8.77
N LYS A 840 -17.09 0.20 9.57
CA LYS A 840 -18.51 0.60 9.61
C LYS A 840 -19.08 0.91 8.21
N TYR A 841 -18.25 1.34 7.27
CA TYR A 841 -18.65 1.71 5.91
C TYR A 841 -18.47 0.58 4.87
N LEU A 842 -18.32 -0.68 5.28
CA LEU A 842 -18.12 -1.80 4.34
C LEU A 842 -19.22 -1.91 3.27
N ALA A 843 -20.49 -1.65 3.63
CA ALA A 843 -21.62 -1.65 2.69
C ALA A 843 -21.50 -0.59 1.57
N TYR A 844 -20.83 0.54 1.84
CA TYR A 844 -20.59 1.59 0.85
C TYR A 844 -19.64 1.11 -0.26
N GLN A 845 -18.64 0.28 0.04
CA GLN A 845 -17.74 -0.31 -0.97
C GLN A 845 -18.55 -1.10 -2.03
N ALA A 846 -19.47 -1.96 -1.57
CA ALA A 846 -20.36 -2.72 -2.44
C ALA A 846 -21.33 -1.81 -3.23
N GLY A 847 -21.86 -0.76 -2.60
CA GLY A 847 -22.71 0.25 -3.25
C GLY A 847 -21.98 1.00 -4.39
N VAL A 848 -20.72 1.41 -4.16
CA VAL A 848 -19.85 2.00 -5.19
C VAL A 848 -19.63 1.00 -6.33
N ALA A 849 -19.21 -0.23 -6.04
CA ALA A 849 -18.97 -1.24 -7.07
C ALA A 849 -20.22 -1.57 -7.90
N HIS A 850 -21.40 -1.56 -7.28
CA HIS A 850 -22.68 -1.73 -7.98
C HIS A 850 -22.99 -0.54 -8.92
N ALA A 851 -22.76 0.70 -8.47
CA ALA A 851 -22.86 1.88 -9.35
C ALA A 851 -21.91 1.78 -10.56
N PHE A 852 -20.73 1.18 -10.36
CA PHE A 852 -19.77 0.84 -11.42
C PHE A 852 -20.01 -0.56 -12.06
N ARG A 853 -21.28 -0.97 -12.11
CA ARG A 853 -21.84 -2.07 -12.91
C ARG A 853 -21.54 -3.50 -12.43
N LEU A 854 -21.02 -3.70 -11.22
CA LEU A 854 -21.08 -5.02 -10.57
C LEU A 854 -22.56 -5.42 -10.37
N PRO A 855 -23.00 -6.65 -10.70
CA PRO A 855 -24.37 -7.08 -10.45
C PRO A 855 -24.77 -6.97 -8.98
N GLU A 856 -26.06 -6.74 -8.70
CA GLU A 856 -26.58 -6.52 -7.34
C GLU A 856 -26.27 -7.69 -6.39
N ASP A 857 -26.50 -8.92 -6.87
CA ASP A 857 -26.19 -10.15 -6.13
C ASP A 857 -24.69 -10.25 -5.83
N LYS A 858 -23.83 -9.91 -6.80
CA LYS A 858 -22.36 -9.94 -6.65
C LYS A 858 -21.85 -8.85 -5.72
N ALA A 859 -22.45 -7.66 -5.73
CA ALA A 859 -22.16 -6.61 -4.77
C ALA A 859 -22.50 -7.06 -3.35
N LEU A 860 -23.67 -7.66 -3.11
CA LEU A 860 -24.04 -8.18 -1.79
C LEU A 860 -23.18 -9.39 -1.37
N GLN A 861 -22.91 -10.33 -2.28
CA GLN A 861 -22.03 -11.48 -2.05
C GLN A 861 -20.60 -11.04 -1.68
N SER A 862 -20.08 -9.94 -2.26
CA SER A 862 -18.72 -9.43 -2.02
C SER A 862 -18.47 -8.91 -0.60
N ILE A 863 -19.52 -8.71 0.20
CA ILE A 863 -19.43 -8.30 1.62
C ILE A 863 -20.12 -9.31 2.57
N THR A 864 -20.49 -10.49 2.06
CA THR A 864 -21.14 -11.56 2.84
C THR A 864 -20.54 -12.94 2.53
N SER A 865 -21.01 -13.62 1.50
CA SER A 865 -20.69 -15.01 1.20
C SER A 865 -19.32 -15.23 0.55
N ILE A 866 -18.83 -14.31 -0.28
CA ILE A 866 -17.48 -14.41 -0.88
C ILE A 866 -16.39 -14.29 0.20
N PRO A 867 -16.36 -13.24 1.05
CA PRO A 867 -15.39 -13.19 2.15
C PRO A 867 -15.53 -14.37 3.11
N ALA A 868 -16.76 -14.79 3.49
CA ALA A 868 -16.95 -15.98 4.32
C ALA A 868 -16.32 -17.26 3.71
N LYS A 869 -16.44 -17.45 2.39
CA LYS A 869 -15.84 -18.58 1.67
C LYS A 869 -14.33 -18.47 1.51
N ALA A 870 -13.80 -17.26 1.33
CA ALA A 870 -12.36 -17.01 1.31
C ALA A 870 -11.69 -17.30 2.67
N LEU A 871 -12.46 -17.21 3.76
CA LEU A 871 -12.08 -17.57 5.13
C LEU A 871 -12.34 -19.05 5.49
N ASP A 872 -12.83 -19.89 4.56
CA ASP A 872 -13.33 -21.25 4.81
C ASP A 872 -14.52 -21.37 5.81
N LEU A 873 -15.14 -20.26 6.21
CA LEU A 873 -16.23 -20.17 7.20
C LEU A 873 -17.64 -20.13 6.58
N ASP A 874 -17.77 -20.49 5.28
CA ASP A 874 -19.02 -20.54 4.50
C ASP A 874 -20.03 -21.62 4.94
N TYR A 875 -19.76 -22.32 6.05
CA TYR A 875 -20.68 -23.22 6.76
C TYR A 875 -21.27 -22.59 8.04
N ARG A 876 -20.95 -21.32 8.34
CA ARG A 876 -21.43 -20.60 9.53
C ARG A 876 -21.89 -19.17 9.29
N ILE A 877 -21.18 -18.42 8.45
CA ILE A 877 -21.40 -16.97 8.23
C ILE A 877 -21.45 -16.65 6.72
N GLY A 878 -21.79 -15.40 6.40
CA GLY A 878 -21.95 -14.92 5.01
C GLY A 878 -23.22 -15.40 4.30
N TYR A 879 -23.97 -16.32 4.91
CA TYR A 879 -25.29 -16.78 4.48
C TYR A 879 -26.26 -16.80 5.67
N ALA A 880 -27.55 -16.69 5.40
CA ALA A 880 -28.62 -16.66 6.38
C ALA A 880 -29.57 -17.88 6.22
N LEU A 881 -29.01 -19.08 6.17
CA LEU A 881 -29.71 -20.35 5.90
C LEU A 881 -29.92 -21.19 7.17
N PRO A 882 -30.87 -22.16 7.20
CA PRO A 882 -31.02 -23.06 8.34
C PRO A 882 -29.72 -23.79 8.70
N GLY A 883 -29.34 -23.76 9.98
CA GLY A 883 -28.08 -24.29 10.51
C GLY A 883 -26.92 -23.29 10.58
N TYR A 884 -27.05 -22.11 9.97
CA TYR A 884 -26.03 -21.05 10.04
C TYR A 884 -26.16 -20.24 11.33
N ASP A 885 -25.10 -19.51 11.69
CA ASP A 885 -25.13 -18.59 12.83
C ASP A 885 -26.21 -17.51 12.60
N ALA A 886 -26.92 -17.10 13.66
CA ALA A 886 -27.97 -16.08 13.59
C ALA A 886 -27.40 -14.65 13.55
N ASP A 887 -26.56 -14.41 12.55
CA ASP A 887 -25.98 -13.12 12.18
C ASP A 887 -26.85 -12.47 11.11
N ILE A 888 -27.64 -11.46 11.46
CA ILE A 888 -28.72 -10.90 10.62
C ILE A 888 -28.75 -9.37 10.74
N VAL A 889 -28.86 -8.66 9.62
CA VAL A 889 -29.02 -7.19 9.60
C VAL A 889 -30.38 -6.81 9.05
N VAL A 890 -31.09 -5.90 9.74
CA VAL A 890 -32.34 -5.29 9.25
C VAL A 890 -32.08 -3.83 8.90
N TRP A 891 -32.25 -3.47 7.64
CA TRP A 891 -31.90 -2.15 7.09
C TRP A 891 -33.09 -1.17 7.09
N ASP A 892 -32.80 0.12 7.01
CA ASP A 892 -33.85 1.15 6.81
C ASP A 892 -34.34 1.24 5.36
N SER A 893 -33.48 0.88 4.41
CA SER A 893 -33.58 1.03 2.96
C SER A 893 -32.82 -0.12 2.25
N HIS A 894 -32.54 -0.02 0.95
CA HIS A 894 -31.75 -1.05 0.23
C HIS A 894 -30.27 -0.97 0.66
N PRO A 895 -29.62 -2.07 1.05
CA PRO A 895 -28.25 -2.06 1.60
C PRO A 895 -27.15 -1.48 0.69
N LEU A 896 -27.35 -1.46 -0.63
CA LEU A 896 -26.40 -0.85 -1.57
C LEU A 896 -26.64 0.66 -1.80
N ALA A 897 -27.66 1.25 -1.17
CA ALA A 897 -27.97 2.68 -1.31
C ALA A 897 -27.05 3.54 -0.44
N ILE A 898 -26.63 4.70 -0.98
CA ILE A 898 -25.81 5.67 -0.23
C ILE A 898 -26.61 6.18 0.99
N GLY A 899 -26.10 5.91 2.19
CA GLY A 899 -26.75 6.27 3.45
C GLY A 899 -27.62 5.17 4.08
N ALA A 900 -27.74 3.99 3.45
CA ALA A 900 -28.44 2.86 4.02
C ALA A 900 -27.89 2.50 5.42
N THR A 901 -28.79 2.37 6.39
CA THR A 901 -28.42 2.29 7.81
C THR A 901 -29.10 1.11 8.50
N PRO A 902 -28.36 0.27 9.26
CA PRO A 902 -28.94 -0.77 10.09
C PRO A 902 -29.87 -0.22 11.18
N LEU A 903 -31.10 -0.74 11.23
CA LEU A 903 -32.07 -0.49 12.30
C LEU A 903 -32.03 -1.56 13.41
N GLN A 904 -31.46 -2.73 13.10
CA GLN A 904 -31.01 -3.73 14.07
C GLN A 904 -29.93 -4.62 13.45
N VAL A 905 -28.99 -5.08 14.28
CA VAL A 905 -28.00 -6.10 13.94
C VAL A 905 -28.08 -7.18 15.01
N PHE A 906 -28.29 -8.42 14.59
CA PHE A 906 -28.22 -9.61 15.43
C PHE A 906 -26.87 -10.29 15.18
N ILE A 907 -26.22 -10.74 16.26
CA ILE A 907 -24.99 -11.55 16.22
C ILE A 907 -25.22 -12.72 17.18
N ASP A 908 -25.00 -13.96 16.72
CA ASP A 908 -25.37 -15.16 17.46
C ASP A 908 -26.84 -15.10 17.99
N GLY A 909 -27.74 -14.45 17.23
CA GLY A 909 -29.14 -14.24 17.56
C GLY A 909 -29.42 -13.16 18.62
N VAL A 910 -28.39 -12.49 19.15
CA VAL A 910 -28.51 -11.43 20.17
C VAL A 910 -28.51 -10.06 19.50
N PRO A 911 -29.51 -9.18 19.76
CA PRO A 911 -29.54 -7.83 19.19
C PRO A 911 -28.46 -6.91 19.80
N GLN A 912 -27.73 -6.21 18.95
CA GLN A 912 -26.61 -5.34 19.33
C GLN A 912 -27.00 -3.86 19.45
N LEU A 913 -28.06 -3.41 18.77
CA LEU A 913 -28.43 -1.99 18.71
C LEU A 913 -29.58 -1.64 19.66
N GLU A 914 -29.32 -0.71 20.57
CA GLU A 914 -30.33 -0.12 21.46
C GLU A 914 -31.42 0.62 20.69
N SER A 915 -32.66 0.13 20.74
CA SER A 915 -33.78 0.71 19.99
C SER A 915 -34.08 2.17 20.36
N SER A 916 -33.72 2.63 21.56
CA SER A 916 -33.83 4.02 22.00
C SER A 916 -32.83 4.95 21.29
N LYS A 917 -31.60 4.48 21.05
CA LYS A 917 -30.56 5.21 20.29
C LYS A 917 -30.92 5.23 18.81
N VAL A 918 -31.34 4.09 18.24
CA VAL A 918 -31.80 3.99 16.84
C VAL A 918 -33.01 4.92 16.60
N LYS A 919 -34.03 4.88 17.46
CA LYS A 919 -35.22 5.75 17.35
C LYS A 919 -34.88 7.25 17.39
N ARG A 920 -33.87 7.64 18.19
CA ARG A 920 -33.38 9.02 18.27
C ARG A 920 -32.63 9.44 17.01
N SER A 921 -31.81 8.55 16.43
CA SER A 921 -31.00 8.84 15.25
C SER A 921 -31.79 8.82 13.95
N MET A 922 -32.71 7.86 13.79
CA MET A 922 -33.38 7.56 12.52
C MET A 922 -34.87 7.93 12.50
N GLY A 923 -35.45 8.37 13.63
CA GLY A 923 -36.91 8.59 13.78
C GLY A 923 -37.76 7.31 13.75
N THR A 924 -37.17 6.16 13.43
CA THR A 924 -37.79 4.84 13.26
C THR A 924 -36.94 3.77 13.94
N THR A 925 -37.48 2.56 14.05
CA THR A 925 -36.78 1.33 14.45
C THR A 925 -37.21 0.21 13.52
N PHE A 926 -36.52 -0.94 13.56
CA PHE A 926 -36.90 -2.10 12.75
C PHE A 926 -38.32 -2.62 13.02
N LYS A 927 -38.87 -2.34 14.22
CA LYS A 927 -40.22 -2.73 14.67
C LYS A 927 -41.30 -1.72 14.23
N ASP A 928 -40.92 -0.47 13.97
CA ASP A 928 -41.84 0.58 13.54
C ASP A 928 -42.17 0.42 12.04
N PRO A 929 -43.43 0.66 11.63
CA PRO A 929 -43.77 0.76 10.22
C PRO A 929 -43.05 1.96 9.57
N PRO A 930 -42.75 1.92 8.26
CA PRO A 930 -42.24 3.07 7.52
C PRO A 930 -43.18 4.28 7.63
N SER A 931 -42.62 5.48 7.72
CA SER A 931 -43.43 6.71 7.69
C SER A 931 -44.00 6.90 6.28
N PRO A 932 -45.31 7.23 6.11
CA PRO A 932 -45.87 7.61 4.81
C PRO A 932 -45.17 8.81 4.15
N SER A 933 -44.36 9.57 4.91
CA SER A 933 -43.60 10.72 4.44
C SER A 933 -42.18 10.42 3.94
N SER A 934 -41.75 9.15 3.85
CA SER A 934 -40.40 8.80 3.35
C SER A 934 -40.30 8.72 1.82
N GLY A 935 -41.31 9.20 1.10
CA GLY A 935 -41.35 9.22 -0.36
C GLY A 935 -40.35 10.22 -0.95
N VAL A 936 -39.25 9.68 -1.49
CA VAL A 936 -38.14 10.40 -2.15
C VAL A 936 -37.31 11.28 -1.19
N PRO A 937 -36.01 10.98 -0.96
CA PRO A 937 -35.10 11.95 -0.37
C PRO A 937 -35.12 13.21 -1.22
N MET A 938 -35.50 14.35 -0.65
CA MET A 938 -35.69 15.59 -1.41
C MET A 938 -34.34 16.11 -1.93
N VAL A 939 -33.93 15.65 -3.11
CA VAL A 939 -32.72 16.07 -3.83
C VAL A 939 -32.89 17.54 -4.20
N PRO A 940 -32.20 18.49 -3.55
CA PRO A 940 -32.19 19.86 -4.04
C PRO A 940 -31.46 19.88 -5.39
N PRO A 941 -31.83 20.75 -6.34
CA PRO A 941 -31.10 20.87 -7.58
C PRO A 941 -29.63 21.21 -7.28
N MET A 942 -28.71 20.35 -7.71
CA MET A 942 -27.27 20.53 -7.48
C MET A 942 -26.82 21.87 -8.07
N ARG A 943 -26.28 22.73 -7.21
CA ARG A 943 -25.57 23.95 -7.60
C ARG A 943 -24.08 23.71 -7.45
N SER A 944 -23.30 24.19 -8.43
CA SER A 944 -21.83 24.35 -8.43
C SER A 944 -21.08 23.68 -7.27
N LEU A 945 -20.65 22.42 -7.47
CA LEU A 945 -19.87 21.68 -6.47
C LEU A 945 -18.63 22.49 -6.07
N THR A 946 -18.49 22.73 -4.78
CA THR A 946 -17.36 23.41 -4.14
C THR A 946 -16.73 22.44 -3.15
N THR A 947 -15.42 22.24 -3.21
CA THR A 947 -14.67 21.41 -2.25
C THR A 947 -13.70 22.25 -1.41
N VAL A 948 -13.34 21.74 -0.24
CA VAL A 948 -12.42 22.36 0.72
C VAL A 948 -11.36 21.34 1.14
N THR A 949 -10.19 21.34 0.51
CA THR A 949 -9.09 20.41 0.85
C THR A 949 -7.72 20.89 0.37
N ALA A 950 -6.68 20.66 1.18
CA ALA A 950 -5.29 20.94 0.83
C ALA A 950 -4.76 20.07 -0.33
N SER A 951 -5.42 18.92 -0.57
CA SER A 951 -5.06 17.95 -1.62
C SER A 951 -5.11 18.53 -3.04
N LEU A 952 -5.79 19.66 -3.26
CA LEU A 952 -5.84 20.33 -4.55
C LEU A 952 -4.73 21.38 -4.65
N GLY A 953 -3.62 20.97 -5.28
CA GLY A 953 -2.50 21.83 -5.65
C GLY A 953 -1.48 22.12 -4.56
N MET A 954 -1.68 21.72 -3.29
CA MET A 954 -0.68 21.96 -2.23
C MET A 954 -0.05 20.67 -1.71
N THR A 955 -0.81 19.59 -1.54
CA THR A 955 -0.22 18.27 -1.22
C THR A 955 0.58 17.70 -2.40
N GLU A 956 0.24 18.03 -3.65
CA GLU A 956 0.99 17.58 -4.83
C GLU A 956 2.44 18.14 -4.83
N ILE A 957 2.64 19.37 -4.37
CA ILE A 957 3.97 20.00 -4.20
C ILE A 957 4.85 19.19 -3.24
N VAL A 958 4.32 18.79 -2.08
CA VAL A 958 5.05 18.00 -1.07
C VAL A 958 5.45 16.60 -1.60
N LEU A 959 4.76 16.10 -2.63
CA LEU A 959 5.03 14.81 -3.27
C LEU A 959 5.88 14.91 -4.54
N SER A 960 6.30 16.12 -4.95
CA SER A 960 6.94 16.39 -6.24
C SER A 960 8.25 17.16 -6.01
N PRO A 961 9.41 16.46 -6.01
CA PRO A 961 10.70 17.02 -5.54
C PRO A 961 11.26 18.14 -6.42
N ASP A 962 10.79 18.26 -7.65
CA ASP A 962 11.04 19.35 -8.60
C ASP A 962 10.47 20.71 -8.15
N THR A 963 9.52 20.73 -7.21
CA THR A 963 8.78 21.95 -6.86
C THR A 963 9.47 22.84 -5.82
N GLY A 964 10.53 22.39 -5.17
CA GLY A 964 11.40 23.20 -4.28
C GLY A 964 10.78 23.78 -3.00
N ASN A 965 9.48 23.60 -2.77
CA ASN A 965 8.74 24.22 -1.67
C ASN A 965 8.59 23.27 -0.47
N GLY A 966 9.47 23.42 0.52
CA GLY A 966 9.49 22.59 1.74
C GLY A 966 8.36 22.87 2.74
N LEU A 967 8.36 22.10 3.83
CA LEU A 967 7.43 22.26 4.96
C LEU A 967 7.70 23.57 5.75
N ILE A 968 6.67 24.14 6.35
CA ILE A 968 6.73 25.43 7.07
C ILE A 968 7.52 25.29 8.39
N GLU A 969 8.45 26.22 8.65
CA GLU A 969 9.14 26.34 9.93
C GLU A 969 8.15 26.59 11.10
N PRO A 970 8.11 25.75 12.14
CA PRO A 970 7.16 25.90 13.26
C PRO A 970 7.57 26.96 14.29
N THR A 971 8.66 27.71 14.06
CA THR A 971 9.33 28.57 15.05
C THR A 971 8.79 30.01 15.13
N ARG A 972 7.91 30.42 14.20
CA ARG A 972 7.46 31.82 14.07
C ARG A 972 6.19 32.09 14.89
N ASP A 973 6.16 33.19 15.64
CA ASP A 973 5.01 33.57 16.47
C ASP A 973 3.80 33.98 15.63
N ALA A 974 2.85 33.05 15.49
CA ALA A 974 1.62 33.19 14.72
C ALA A 974 0.65 34.28 15.25
N MET A 975 0.92 34.88 16.42
CA MET A 975 0.17 36.04 16.94
C MET A 975 0.63 37.39 16.35
N LYS A 976 1.56 37.38 15.39
CA LYS A 976 2.11 38.58 14.74
C LYS A 976 1.67 38.68 13.27
N PRO A 977 1.14 39.82 12.80
CA PRO A 977 0.69 39.99 11.41
C PRO A 977 1.76 39.69 10.36
N GLU A 978 3.03 39.97 10.66
CA GLU A 978 4.18 39.75 9.77
C GLU A 978 4.58 38.27 9.60
N ASN A 979 4.10 37.36 10.45
CA ASN A 979 4.40 35.92 10.39
C ASN A 979 3.34 35.09 9.65
N ILE A 980 2.37 35.75 9.01
CA ILE A 980 1.27 35.10 8.28
C ILE A 980 1.73 34.68 6.88
N ASN A 981 1.90 33.37 6.64
CA ASN A 981 2.11 32.87 5.27
C ASN A 981 0.79 32.84 4.48
N PHE A 982 0.88 33.01 3.16
CA PHE A 982 -0.28 33.08 2.24
C PHE A 982 -0.31 31.85 1.33
N ALA A 983 -1.31 30.98 1.52
CA ALA A 983 -1.47 29.72 0.78
C ALA A 983 -1.47 29.89 -0.75
N LYS A 984 -1.95 31.04 -1.28
CA LYS A 984 -1.98 31.32 -2.73
C LYS A 984 -0.64 31.26 -3.45
N TYR A 985 0.49 31.36 -2.72
CA TYR A 985 1.83 31.26 -3.32
C TYR A 985 2.31 29.80 -3.47
N GLY A 986 1.58 28.82 -2.89
CA GLY A 986 1.90 27.40 -2.94
C GLY A 986 0.76 26.53 -3.48
N VAL A 987 -0.04 27.03 -4.44
CA VAL A 987 -1.12 26.24 -5.10
C VAL A 987 -0.77 25.96 -6.57
N GLN A 988 -0.48 24.70 -6.88
CA GLN A 988 -0.24 24.19 -8.22
C GLN A 988 -1.57 23.95 -8.97
N LEU A 989 -1.99 24.93 -9.78
CA LEU A 989 -3.27 24.87 -10.52
C LEU A 989 -3.30 23.87 -11.70
N GLN A 990 -2.14 23.38 -12.14
CA GLN A 990 -2.00 22.40 -13.22
C GLN A 990 -1.88 20.95 -12.70
N GLY A 991 -2.00 20.73 -11.39
CA GLY A 991 -1.83 19.42 -10.76
C GLY A 991 -2.83 18.35 -11.24
N LYS A 992 -2.43 17.09 -11.10
CA LYS A 992 -3.26 15.92 -11.45
C LYS A 992 -4.49 15.85 -10.55
N ALA A 993 -4.39 16.21 -9.27
CA ALA A 993 -5.52 16.25 -8.35
C ALA A 993 -6.51 17.36 -8.71
N PHE A 994 -6.02 18.57 -9.07
CA PHE A 994 -6.89 19.67 -9.55
C PHE A 994 -7.64 19.28 -10.83
N SER A 995 -6.95 18.62 -11.77
CA SER A 995 -7.54 18.09 -13.01
C SER A 995 -8.56 16.99 -12.75
N ARG A 996 -8.25 16.02 -11.88
CA ARG A 996 -9.17 14.94 -11.46
C ARG A 996 -10.42 15.50 -10.76
N ALA A 997 -10.28 16.50 -9.89
CA ALA A 997 -11.40 17.17 -9.24
C ALA A 997 -12.33 17.85 -10.26
N ARG A 998 -11.77 18.57 -11.23
CA ARG A 998 -12.56 19.20 -12.31
C ARG A 998 -13.33 18.17 -13.14
N MET A 999 -12.73 17.02 -13.47
CA MET A 999 -13.41 15.91 -14.14
C MET A 999 -14.51 15.29 -13.26
N GLY A 1000 -14.30 15.20 -11.95
CA GLY A 1000 -15.31 14.83 -10.95
C GLY A 1000 -16.41 15.88 -10.71
N GLY A 1001 -16.52 16.91 -11.57
CA GLY A 1001 -17.56 17.94 -11.49
C GLY A 1001 -17.31 19.03 -10.45
N ILE A 1002 -16.15 19.07 -9.78
CA ILE A 1002 -15.80 20.16 -8.88
C ILE A 1002 -15.61 21.46 -9.68
N THR A 1003 -16.51 22.41 -9.45
CA THR A 1003 -16.51 23.72 -10.13
C THR A 1003 -15.74 24.80 -9.37
N ARG A 1004 -15.45 24.57 -8.08
CA ARG A 1004 -14.72 25.49 -7.20
C ARG A 1004 -13.89 24.70 -6.18
N ALA A 1005 -12.67 25.15 -5.93
CA ALA A 1005 -11.79 24.60 -4.90
C ALA A 1005 -11.42 25.68 -3.88
N VAL A 1006 -11.32 25.28 -2.62
CA VAL A 1006 -10.67 26.03 -1.55
C VAL A 1006 -9.57 25.14 -0.98
N SER A 1007 -8.32 25.59 -1.06
CA SER A 1007 -7.17 24.85 -0.57
C SER A 1007 -6.69 25.45 0.77
N PRO A 1008 -7.15 24.96 1.94
CA PRO A 1008 -6.60 25.36 3.23
C PRO A 1008 -5.13 24.94 3.35
N PRO A 1009 -4.25 25.76 3.96
CA PRO A 1009 -2.82 25.47 4.08
C PRO A 1009 -2.54 24.15 4.82
N THR A 1010 -1.56 23.39 4.32
CA THR A 1010 -0.99 22.23 5.02
C THR A 1010 -0.18 22.69 6.23
N CYS A 1011 -0.65 22.40 7.45
CA CYS A 1011 0.10 22.70 8.67
C CYS A 1011 -0.18 21.72 9.82
N MET A 1012 0.84 21.39 10.60
CA MET A 1012 0.67 20.84 11.95
C MET A 1012 0.74 21.96 12.99
N GLY A 1013 -0.34 22.75 13.07
CA GLY A 1013 -0.54 23.80 14.07
C GLY A 1013 0.05 25.17 13.70
N GLY A 1014 -0.82 26.15 13.44
CA GLY A 1014 -0.45 27.53 13.14
C GLY A 1014 -1.66 28.39 12.74
N PHE A 1015 -1.46 29.71 12.61
CA PHE A 1015 -2.42 30.65 12.04
C PHE A 1015 -1.91 31.08 10.66
N LEU A 1016 -2.68 30.90 9.59
CA LEU A 1016 -2.23 31.12 8.20
C LEU A 1016 -3.37 31.66 7.32
N LEU A 1017 -3.06 32.37 6.23
CA LEU A 1017 -4.07 32.96 5.32
C LEU A 1017 -4.22 32.22 3.99
N GLY A 1018 -5.44 32.17 3.47
CA GLY A 1018 -5.69 32.25 2.04
C GLY A 1018 -6.07 33.69 1.69
N SER A 1019 -5.41 34.31 0.70
CA SER A 1019 -5.56 35.75 0.40
C SER A 1019 -6.99 36.19 0.05
N ASP A 1020 -7.81 35.26 -0.43
CA ASP A 1020 -9.15 35.53 -0.96
C ASP A 1020 -10.24 34.67 -0.29
N VAL A 1021 -9.91 33.98 0.81
CA VAL A 1021 -10.82 33.00 1.44
C VAL A 1021 -10.96 33.13 2.96
N GLY A 1022 -9.89 33.44 3.71
CA GLY A 1022 -9.99 33.64 5.17
C GLY A 1022 -8.70 33.42 5.97
N LEU A 1023 -8.74 33.77 7.26
CA LEU A 1023 -7.74 33.39 8.26
C LEU A 1023 -8.09 32.02 8.84
N HIS A 1024 -7.21 31.03 8.66
CA HIS A 1024 -7.36 29.69 9.22
C HIS A 1024 -6.70 29.56 10.60
N ILE A 1025 -7.41 28.92 11.52
CA ILE A 1025 -6.98 28.59 12.89
C ILE A 1025 -7.42 27.16 13.20
N THR A 1026 -6.61 26.40 13.94
CA THR A 1026 -6.97 25.08 14.46
C THR A 1026 -7.27 25.16 15.96
N LEU A 1027 -8.40 24.59 16.42
CA LEU A 1027 -8.82 24.47 17.81
C LEU A 1027 -9.34 23.05 18.08
N ASP A 1028 -8.40 22.14 18.29
CA ASP A 1028 -8.64 20.71 18.57
C ASP A 1028 -7.46 20.10 19.37
N SER A 1029 -7.35 18.77 19.41
CA SER A 1029 -6.23 18.03 20.01
C SER A 1029 -4.86 18.44 19.45
N SER A 1030 -4.75 18.69 18.15
CA SER A 1030 -3.49 19.08 17.49
C SER A 1030 -3.04 20.48 17.92
N ALA A 1031 -3.99 21.40 18.14
CA ALA A 1031 -3.69 22.73 18.67
C ALA A 1031 -3.07 22.72 20.09
N LYS A 1032 -3.26 21.63 20.86
CA LYS A 1032 -2.60 21.45 22.17
C LYS A 1032 -1.08 21.27 22.03
N LEU A 1033 -0.60 20.71 20.92
CA LEU A 1033 0.84 20.57 20.66
C LEU A 1033 1.52 21.95 20.53
N THR A 1034 0.84 22.91 19.89
CA THR A 1034 1.38 24.26 19.66
C THR A 1034 1.16 25.22 20.83
N TYR A 1035 0.06 25.09 21.57
CA TYR A 1035 -0.38 26.09 22.58
C TYR A 1035 -0.64 25.53 23.99
N GLY A 1036 -0.37 24.25 24.23
CA GLY A 1036 -0.49 23.54 25.51
C GLY A 1036 -1.94 23.21 25.91
N THR A 1037 -2.88 24.14 25.75
CA THR A 1037 -4.29 23.93 26.10
C THR A 1037 -5.26 24.63 25.14
N ILE A 1038 -6.50 24.11 25.07
CA ILE A 1038 -7.61 24.79 24.39
C ILE A 1038 -7.89 26.15 25.04
N GLY A 1039 -7.82 26.25 26.38
CA GLY A 1039 -8.02 27.50 27.11
C GLY A 1039 -7.04 28.60 26.69
N ASN A 1040 -5.75 28.28 26.56
CA ASN A 1040 -4.72 29.19 26.02
C ASN A 1040 -5.04 29.59 24.57
N SER A 1041 -5.51 28.65 23.76
CA SER A 1041 -5.82 28.86 22.35
C SER A 1041 -7.03 29.79 22.17
N ILE A 1042 -8.08 29.61 22.98
CA ILE A 1042 -9.23 30.52 23.07
C ILE A 1042 -8.82 31.90 23.61
N ALA A 1043 -7.96 31.98 24.62
CA ALA A 1043 -7.46 33.24 25.15
C ALA A 1043 -6.64 34.02 24.10
N LYS A 1044 -5.77 33.33 23.34
CA LYS A 1044 -5.04 33.90 22.18
C LYS A 1044 -6.00 34.39 21.09
N LEU A 1045 -6.98 33.58 20.69
CA LEU A 1045 -8.00 33.95 19.71
C LEU A 1045 -8.77 35.23 20.13
N ARG A 1046 -9.23 35.29 21.39
CA ARG A 1046 -9.89 36.46 21.95
C ARG A 1046 -8.99 37.71 21.93
N LYS A 1047 -7.69 37.54 22.24
CA LYS A 1047 -6.70 38.62 22.14
C LYS A 1047 -6.53 39.09 20.69
N LEU A 1048 -6.40 38.19 19.72
CA LEU A 1048 -6.25 38.51 18.29
C LEU A 1048 -7.39 39.42 17.79
N ILE A 1049 -8.64 39.07 18.10
CA ILE A 1049 -9.81 39.87 17.69
C ILE A 1049 -9.83 41.23 18.43
N THR A 1050 -9.46 41.25 19.72
CA THR A 1050 -9.41 42.48 20.53
C THR A 1050 -8.34 43.46 20.03
N ASP A 1051 -7.12 42.96 19.80
CA ASP A 1051 -5.99 43.74 19.27
C ASP A 1051 -6.30 44.23 17.84
N GLY A 1052 -6.99 43.41 17.05
CA GLY A 1052 -7.52 43.75 15.72
C GLY A 1052 -8.53 44.89 15.73
N HIS A 1053 -9.45 44.94 16.71
CA HIS A 1053 -10.32 46.11 16.91
C HIS A 1053 -9.56 47.35 17.42
N GLY A 1054 -8.40 47.15 18.05
CA GLY A 1054 -7.55 48.20 18.61
C GLY A 1054 -6.42 48.63 17.67
N PHE A 1055 -5.18 48.38 18.10
CA PHE A 1055 -3.96 48.90 17.48
C PHE A 1055 -3.54 48.16 16.19
N LEU A 1056 -4.16 47.00 15.88
CA LEU A 1056 -3.89 46.22 14.67
C LEU A 1056 -5.00 46.35 13.60
N ASN A 1057 -5.85 47.37 13.70
CA ASN A 1057 -6.98 47.61 12.79
C ASN A 1057 -6.57 47.77 11.30
N ALA A 1058 -5.35 48.23 11.02
CA ALA A 1058 -4.80 48.32 9.67
C ALA A 1058 -4.16 47.01 9.14
N THR A 1059 -4.34 45.89 9.86
CA THR A 1059 -3.76 44.59 9.52
C THR A 1059 -4.85 43.54 9.27
N VAL A 1060 -4.45 42.35 8.83
CA VAL A 1060 -5.32 41.17 8.68
C VAL A 1060 -6.20 40.92 9.92
N PHE A 1061 -5.68 41.11 11.14
CA PHE A 1061 -6.47 40.90 12.37
C PHE A 1061 -7.57 41.96 12.54
N GLY A 1062 -7.35 43.18 12.05
CA GLY A 1062 -8.40 44.20 11.91
C GLY A 1062 -9.47 43.81 10.88
N GLU A 1063 -9.05 43.23 9.75
CA GLU A 1063 -10.00 42.73 8.75
C GLU A 1063 -10.87 41.57 9.29
N VAL A 1064 -10.31 40.71 10.14
CA VAL A 1064 -11.04 39.65 10.84
C VAL A 1064 -11.99 40.22 11.88
N ALA A 1065 -11.53 41.15 12.73
CA ALA A 1065 -12.32 41.74 13.81
C ALA A 1065 -13.53 42.55 13.27
N THR A 1066 -13.32 43.30 12.20
CA THR A 1066 -14.39 44.01 11.45
C THR A 1066 -15.25 43.09 10.60
N GLY A 1067 -14.90 41.81 10.46
CA GLY A 1067 -15.59 40.85 9.61
C GLY A 1067 -15.46 41.14 8.12
N LYS A 1068 -14.48 41.93 7.68
CA LYS A 1068 -14.13 42.09 6.27
C LYS A 1068 -13.59 40.76 5.72
N LEU A 1069 -12.61 40.17 6.40
CA LEU A 1069 -12.09 38.81 6.18
C LEU A 1069 -12.82 37.82 7.11
N PRO A 1070 -13.23 36.63 6.65
CA PRO A 1070 -13.80 35.63 7.53
C PRO A 1070 -12.71 34.88 8.33
N LEU A 1071 -13.08 34.50 9.55
CA LEU A 1071 -12.30 33.64 10.41
C LEU A 1071 -12.76 32.19 10.23
N ILE A 1072 -11.85 31.29 9.85
CA ILE A 1072 -12.13 29.87 9.64
C ILE A 1072 -11.44 29.08 10.74
N ILE A 1073 -12.22 28.41 11.59
CA ILE A 1073 -11.74 27.65 12.74
C ILE A 1073 -12.01 26.17 12.52
N HIS A 1074 -10.96 25.36 12.40
CA HIS A 1074 -11.08 23.91 12.46
C HIS A 1074 -11.35 23.47 13.90
N ALA A 1075 -12.53 22.90 14.15
CA ALA A 1075 -12.92 22.36 15.45
C ALA A 1075 -13.93 21.21 15.26
N ASN A 1076 -13.56 20.00 15.70
CA ASN A 1076 -14.38 18.81 15.50
C ASN A 1076 -15.22 18.41 16.72
N ASN A 1077 -14.73 18.67 17.93
CA ASN A 1077 -15.38 18.26 19.17
C ASN A 1077 -16.43 19.29 19.63
N HIS A 1078 -17.57 18.82 20.15
CA HIS A 1078 -18.68 19.69 20.53
C HIS A 1078 -18.37 20.66 21.68
N TRP A 1079 -17.42 20.33 22.57
CA TRP A 1079 -16.94 21.24 23.61
C TRP A 1079 -16.12 22.40 23.03
N ASP A 1080 -15.20 22.10 22.10
CA ASP A 1080 -14.38 23.11 21.42
C ASP A 1080 -15.26 24.03 20.56
N ILE A 1081 -16.25 23.46 19.87
CA ILE A 1081 -17.27 24.22 19.13
C ILE A 1081 -18.07 25.14 20.08
N GLN A 1082 -18.46 24.69 21.27
CA GLN A 1082 -19.13 25.58 22.25
C GLN A 1082 -18.25 26.76 22.69
N GLN A 1083 -16.93 26.59 22.80
CA GLN A 1083 -16.02 27.71 23.07
C GLN A 1083 -15.96 28.69 21.90
N VAL A 1084 -15.97 28.19 20.67
CA VAL A 1084 -16.05 29.02 19.44
C VAL A 1084 -17.37 29.80 19.36
N ILE A 1085 -18.49 29.19 19.76
CA ILE A 1085 -19.79 29.86 19.89
C ILE A 1085 -19.70 31.02 20.90
N ALA A 1086 -19.08 30.80 22.07
CA ALA A 1086 -18.87 31.86 23.05
C ALA A 1086 -17.98 33.00 22.53
N VAL A 1087 -16.94 32.70 21.74
CA VAL A 1087 -16.13 33.76 21.08
C VAL A 1087 -16.98 34.57 20.08
N LYS A 1088 -17.85 33.92 19.30
CA LYS A 1088 -18.75 34.61 18.36
C LYS A 1088 -19.84 35.44 19.06
N MET A 1089 -20.27 35.06 20.26
CA MET A 1089 -21.17 35.88 21.10
C MET A 1089 -20.50 37.20 21.53
N ASP A 1090 -19.24 37.14 21.97
CA ASP A 1090 -18.52 38.32 22.46
C ASP A 1090 -18.00 39.23 21.34
N PHE A 1091 -17.75 38.68 20.14
CA PHE A 1091 -17.31 39.42 18.95
C PHE A 1091 -18.30 39.26 17.78
N PRO A 1092 -19.51 39.86 17.86
CA PRO A 1092 -20.57 39.64 16.89
C PRO A 1092 -20.24 40.17 15.48
N SER A 1093 -19.33 41.14 15.34
CA SER A 1093 -18.87 41.66 14.03
C SER A 1093 -18.04 40.65 13.22
N THR A 1094 -17.25 39.79 13.89
CA THR A 1094 -16.39 38.82 13.23
C THR A 1094 -17.21 37.80 12.45
N LYS A 1095 -17.00 37.69 11.13
CA LYS A 1095 -17.61 36.62 10.32
C LYS A 1095 -16.89 35.31 10.64
N LEU A 1096 -17.59 34.31 11.17
CA LEU A 1096 -16.98 33.08 11.65
C LEU A 1096 -17.48 31.84 10.90
N VAL A 1097 -16.56 30.98 10.50
CA VAL A 1097 -16.82 29.69 9.86
C VAL A 1097 -16.19 28.61 10.73
N ILE A 1098 -16.98 27.60 11.10
CA ILE A 1098 -16.48 26.39 11.75
C ILE A 1098 -16.25 25.35 10.65
N LEU A 1099 -15.00 24.92 10.51
CA LEU A 1099 -14.55 23.87 9.59
C LEU A 1099 -14.40 22.55 10.36
N GLY A 1100 -14.74 21.43 9.73
CA GLY A 1100 -14.83 20.15 10.43
C GLY A 1100 -16.20 20.01 11.07
N GLY A 1101 -16.29 20.13 12.40
CA GLY A 1101 -17.55 20.06 13.12
C GLY A 1101 -18.17 18.67 13.23
N ALA A 1102 -17.36 17.60 13.23
CA ALA A 1102 -17.83 16.21 13.29
C ALA A 1102 -18.87 15.92 14.39
N GLU A 1103 -18.70 16.50 15.59
CA GLU A 1103 -19.63 16.35 16.71
C GLU A 1103 -20.69 17.47 16.80
N ALA A 1104 -20.80 18.38 15.83
CA ALA A 1104 -21.83 19.42 15.83
C ALA A 1104 -23.29 18.91 16.03
N PRO A 1105 -23.68 17.71 15.57
CA PRO A 1105 -24.99 17.13 15.88
C PRO A 1105 -25.26 16.83 17.37
N LEU A 1106 -24.23 16.86 18.24
CA LEU A 1106 -24.37 16.72 19.70
C LEU A 1106 -24.76 18.05 20.39
N LEU A 1107 -24.68 19.18 19.68
CA LEU A 1107 -25.09 20.48 20.19
C LEU A 1107 -26.60 20.59 20.30
N SER A 1108 -27.09 21.27 21.33
CA SER A 1108 -28.53 21.51 21.44
C SER A 1108 -29.01 22.48 20.36
N GLN A 1109 -30.24 22.29 19.86
CA GLN A 1109 -30.85 23.22 18.92
C GLN A 1109 -30.95 24.65 19.47
N GLN A 1110 -31.07 24.83 20.79
CA GLN A 1110 -31.06 26.13 21.45
C GLN A 1110 -29.67 26.80 21.41
N THR A 1111 -28.60 26.01 21.54
CA THR A 1111 -27.22 26.48 21.41
C THR A 1111 -26.96 26.99 19.99
N ILE A 1112 -27.42 26.26 18.97
CA ILE A 1112 -27.28 26.67 17.56
C ILE A 1112 -28.16 27.89 17.24
N ALA A 1113 -29.42 27.90 17.70
CA ALA A 1113 -30.38 28.97 17.40
C ALA A 1113 -30.06 30.33 18.05
N SER A 1114 -29.17 30.37 19.04
CA SER A 1114 -28.75 31.61 19.71
C SER A 1114 -27.54 32.29 19.08
N MET A 1115 -26.87 31.66 18.10
CA MET A 1115 -25.65 32.20 17.48
C MET A 1115 -25.92 33.48 16.64
N PRO A 1116 -25.25 34.62 16.92
CA PRO A 1116 -25.45 35.85 16.16
C PRO A 1116 -24.90 35.74 14.74
N TRP A 1117 -25.62 36.29 13.77
CA TRP A 1117 -25.25 36.24 12.36
C TRP A 1117 -24.14 37.24 11.98
N PRO A 1118 -23.36 36.99 10.92
CA PRO A 1118 -23.30 35.74 10.15
C PRO A 1118 -22.32 34.73 10.77
N TRP A 1119 -22.66 33.46 10.65
CA TRP A 1119 -21.77 32.33 10.91
C TRP A 1119 -22.09 31.20 9.93
N LYS A 1120 -21.17 30.23 9.74
CA LYS A 1120 -21.42 29.01 8.96
C LYS A 1120 -20.74 27.79 9.59
N LEU A 1121 -21.31 26.61 9.32
CA LEU A 1121 -20.68 25.30 9.58
C LEU A 1121 -20.33 24.65 8.23
N VAL A 1122 -19.11 24.14 8.11
CA VAL A 1122 -18.58 23.50 6.90
C VAL A 1122 -18.02 22.14 7.29
N GLY A 1123 -18.77 21.09 6.98
CA GLY A 1123 -18.34 19.71 7.19
C GLY A 1123 -17.04 19.44 6.45
N GLN A 1124 -16.01 18.98 7.17
CA GLN A 1124 -14.79 18.41 6.59
C GLN A 1124 -14.79 16.91 6.89
N GLN A 1125 -14.68 16.10 5.84
CA GLN A 1125 -14.46 14.66 5.92
C GLN A 1125 -13.00 14.40 5.51
N SER A 1126 -12.31 13.47 6.17
CA SER A 1126 -10.95 13.10 5.73
C SER A 1126 -10.99 12.38 4.37
N MET A 1127 -9.85 12.36 3.68
CA MET A 1127 -9.76 12.70 2.23
C MET A 1127 -10.63 11.89 1.25
N LEU A 1128 -11.12 10.70 1.61
CA LEU A 1128 -11.68 9.71 0.66
C LEU A 1128 -13.18 9.41 0.86
N GLY A 1129 -13.86 10.04 1.84
CA GLY A 1129 -15.32 10.02 1.95
C GLY A 1129 -15.96 11.20 1.23
N SER A 1130 -16.61 10.99 0.08
CA SER A 1130 -17.13 12.07 -0.77
C SER A 1130 -18.56 12.54 -0.41
N THR A 1131 -18.77 13.11 0.77
CA THR A 1131 -20.04 13.79 1.10
C THR A 1131 -20.08 15.21 0.50
N MET A 1132 -21.09 15.50 -0.33
CA MET A 1132 -21.25 16.83 -0.93
C MET A 1132 -21.60 17.92 0.10
N LEU A 1133 -20.99 19.10 -0.02
CA LEU A 1133 -21.31 20.27 0.80
C LEU A 1133 -22.72 20.81 0.51
N ARG A 1134 -23.70 20.34 1.27
CA ARG A 1134 -25.03 20.96 1.35
C ARG A 1134 -24.91 22.29 2.09
N GLN A 1135 -25.05 23.42 1.38
CA GLN A 1135 -25.25 24.71 2.06
C GLN A 1135 -26.62 24.73 2.74
N SER A 1136 -26.61 24.49 4.05
CA SER A 1136 -27.77 24.67 4.94
C SER A 1136 -27.39 25.36 6.25
N VAL A 1137 -26.76 26.55 6.12
CA VAL A 1137 -26.96 27.81 6.89
C VAL A 1137 -26.49 28.97 5.99
#